data_AF-A0AAD1HMU9-F1
#
_entry.id   AF-A0AAD1HMU9-F1
#
_cell.length_a   1.000
_cell.length_b   1.000
_cell.length_c   1.000
_cell.angle_alpha   90.00
_cell.angle_beta   90.00
_cell.angle_gamma   90.00
#
_symmetry.space_group_name_H-M   'P 1'
#
loop_
_entity.id
_entity.type
_entity.pdbx_description
1 polymer ?
#
loop_
_entity_poly.entity_id
_entity_poly.type
_entity_poly.pdbx_seq_one_letter_code
_entity_poly.pdbx_strand_id
1 'polypeptide(L)'
;MSDDIISISIELILSTVYALLMISSVVEKSPEARPGRAAERMRAGSAATRAMGIVVGLSVVVAVLAIAFALPAARSKPHDLPIGIAGPHAGRIAALLQQNQSGSFRVTTYPDEAALRAAVRGRDEYGGLALGPAGPVLLTATGASPAVAQALSQLGNQLSTAITVPVRTEDLVPPTARDPRGAGLIASGLPITLAGLLPAILLVLLLPNQIWLRAFALLIFSATAAVAITAVLWWVVGSLDGNAGGVAAALMLGVAGAGLAVLGLGTVFGRIGLVVGSALALLLGNPLSGLASAPELLPRGWGELGQYLPQGATATLLRSTAFFNGAGGGAAVVVLTAWAAAGTVLIGIAFLRSRTHHGSNARHFGGALVWLGAGAITVGIGAALAQGSGSASADTGHSGRSDAGPASPTRHGDAVKANAPKVVRPSAGANRTTAGRAEKNPRPHDVLGWVRRELRYTLFNKPPVISPVQHSQDPVTGVVTGDLHGTNGSRGGLTYTVSQPDNAAVHVNPDGTFTVTPDATTAHIGGSVSFTVTADNGRAYRLPGMLGRIQSVIHYYAQRLGISGQDSATTTVSVDVASINKAPSISGYSDTTSSVDGSVSGQIQAADPNQDSLHFSGSATSAAGGVVTINADGSFTYAPTFQIRHAAAADNAPDTATTDSFTVTVSDGYGGSTTQTITVPVSAVNGNPSGGTITDLAVDDVIGVVTGSVIGVTDPDSDPLSYSSNPATPGGGFVDVYGDGSFTYNPTAEQRHLAAALGAPFTVTHDSFVISVADGHGGSTAITVVVPVAPEVDEPPTGVAAG
;
A
#
# COMPACT_ATOMS: atom_id res chain seq x y z
N MET A 1 0.03 22.96 13.66
CA MET A 1 -0.46 24.08 14.50
C MET A 1 -0.63 23.51 15.90
N SER A 2 0.11 23.99 16.90
CA SER A 2 -0.10 23.49 18.27
C SER A 2 -1.53 23.83 18.70
N ASP A 3 -2.16 22.92 19.45
CA ASP A 3 -3.55 23.11 19.90
C ASP A 3 -3.71 24.41 20.72
N ASP A 4 -2.62 24.91 21.30
CA ASP A 4 -2.57 26.17 22.06
C ASP A 4 -2.85 27.40 21.20
N ILE A 5 -2.28 27.50 20.00
CA ILE A 5 -2.50 28.68 19.11
C ILE A 5 -3.93 28.70 18.58
N ILE A 6 -4.50 27.53 18.26
CA ILE A 6 -5.91 27.40 17.86
C ILE A 6 -6.80 27.76 19.06
N SER A 7 -6.45 27.31 20.27
CA SER A 7 -7.19 27.63 21.49
C SER A 7 -7.20 29.12 21.76
N ILE A 8 -6.05 29.79 21.68
CA ILE A 8 -5.89 31.25 21.86
C ILE A 8 -6.69 32.00 20.79
N SER A 9 -6.62 31.60 19.53
CA SER A 9 -7.35 32.26 18.43
C SER A 9 -8.87 32.15 18.63
N ILE A 10 -9.36 31.00 19.06
CA ILE A 10 -10.79 30.79 19.33
C ILE A 10 -11.21 31.52 20.61
N GLU A 11 -10.37 31.57 21.66
CA GLU A 11 -10.63 32.38 22.85
C GLU A 11 -10.65 33.88 22.52
N LEU A 12 -9.80 34.34 21.61
CA LEU A 12 -9.82 35.72 21.14
C LEU A 12 -11.13 36.03 20.41
N ILE A 13 -11.58 35.14 19.50
CA ILE A 13 -12.84 35.28 18.77
C ILE A 13 -14.04 35.23 19.74
N LEU A 14 -14.08 34.27 20.66
CA LEU A 14 -15.12 34.16 21.68
C LEU A 14 -15.14 35.35 22.63
N SER A 15 -13.97 35.83 23.05
CA SER A 15 -13.82 37.03 23.89
C SER A 15 -14.29 38.28 23.13
N THR A 16 -14.04 38.35 21.82
CA THR A 16 -14.52 39.45 20.96
C THR A 16 -16.04 39.39 20.79
N VAL A 17 -16.61 38.20 20.55
CA VAL A 17 -18.07 37.99 20.47
C VAL A 17 -18.75 38.25 21.82
N TYR A 18 -18.11 37.85 22.92
CA TYR A 18 -18.59 38.11 24.28
C TYR A 18 -18.53 39.59 24.62
N ALA A 19 -17.46 40.29 24.23
CA ALA A 19 -17.33 41.74 24.34
C ALA A 19 -18.39 42.46 23.49
N LEU A 20 -18.69 41.97 22.27
CA LEU A 20 -19.75 42.48 21.40
C LEU A 20 -21.16 42.30 22.00
N LEU A 21 -21.45 41.13 22.58
CA LEU A 21 -22.71 40.86 23.28
C LEU A 21 -22.84 41.69 24.57
N MET A 22 -21.75 41.86 25.32
CA MET A 22 -21.71 42.72 26.50
C MET A 22 -21.92 44.20 26.13
N ILE A 23 -21.29 44.68 25.06
CA ILE A 23 -21.49 46.05 24.56
C ILE A 23 -22.94 46.26 24.10
N SER A 24 -23.54 45.27 23.41
CA SER A 24 -24.96 45.32 23.05
C SER A 24 -25.87 45.38 24.29
N SER A 25 -25.55 44.59 25.34
CA SER A 25 -26.32 44.56 26.60
C SER A 25 -26.16 45.83 27.44
N VAL A 26 -25.00 46.50 27.36
CA VAL A 26 -24.72 47.76 28.06
C VAL A 26 -25.41 48.93 27.37
N VAL A 27 -25.58 48.88 26.05
CA VAL A 27 -26.38 49.85 25.28
C VAL A 27 -27.88 49.71 25.59
N GLU A 28 -28.35 48.51 25.93
CA GLU A 28 -29.75 48.25 26.28
C GLU A 28 -30.10 48.57 27.74
N LYS A 29 -29.10 48.72 28.63
CA LYS A 29 -29.30 48.89 30.06
C LYS A 29 -28.74 50.21 30.58
N SER A 30 -29.36 51.32 30.18
CA SER A 30 -29.27 52.61 30.90
C SER A 30 -30.64 52.95 31.49
N PRO A 31 -30.77 53.12 32.82
CA PRO A 31 -32.05 53.42 33.45
C PRO A 31 -32.49 54.85 33.12
N GLU A 32 -33.81 55.01 33.09
CA GLU A 32 -34.60 56.17 32.70
C GLU A 32 -34.06 57.55 33.11
N ALA A 33 -34.03 58.51 32.16
CA ALA A 33 -34.40 59.90 32.41
C ALA A 33 -34.62 60.74 31.12
N ARG A 34 -35.87 61.20 30.95
CA ARG A 34 -36.38 62.39 30.22
C ARG A 34 -36.56 62.36 28.67
N PRO A 35 -37.75 62.75 28.18
CA PRO A 35 -38.05 62.83 26.76
C PRO A 35 -37.49 64.14 26.16
N GLY A 36 -36.53 64.03 25.25
CA GLY A 36 -35.99 65.21 24.55
C GLY A 36 -34.87 65.00 23.53
N ARG A 37 -34.32 63.79 23.34
CA ARG A 37 -33.16 63.56 22.46
C ARG A 37 -33.34 62.35 21.53
N ALA A 38 -34.34 62.41 20.65
CA ALA A 38 -34.48 61.45 19.56
C ALA A 38 -33.36 61.58 18.51
N ALA A 39 -32.87 62.82 18.27
CA ALA A 39 -31.78 63.09 17.32
C ALA A 39 -30.40 62.57 17.79
N GLU A 40 -30.19 62.41 19.10
CA GLU A 40 -28.92 61.93 19.67
C GLU A 40 -28.82 60.39 19.58
N ARG A 41 -29.95 59.69 19.68
CA ARG A 41 -30.05 58.22 19.50
C ARG A 41 -29.72 57.77 18.06
N MET A 42 -30.12 58.54 17.04
CA MET A 42 -29.75 58.25 15.65
C MET A 42 -28.25 58.45 15.37
N ARG A 43 -27.61 59.43 16.02
CA ARG A 43 -26.16 59.64 15.92
C ARG A 43 -25.36 58.59 16.70
N ALA A 44 -25.84 58.15 17.87
CA ALA A 44 -25.22 57.11 18.68
C ALA A 44 -25.28 55.73 18.01
N GLY A 45 -26.42 55.37 17.38
CA GLY A 45 -26.53 54.16 16.56
C GLY A 45 -25.54 54.17 15.39
N SER A 46 -25.40 55.30 14.68
CA SER A 46 -24.41 55.46 13.62
C SER A 46 -22.96 55.38 14.12
N ALA A 47 -22.67 55.84 15.33
CA ALA A 47 -21.33 55.78 15.91
C ALA A 47 -20.96 54.36 16.35
N ALA A 48 -21.89 53.64 16.98
CA ALA A 48 -21.72 52.24 17.38
C ALA A 48 -21.56 51.32 16.17
N THR A 49 -22.37 51.50 15.11
CA THR A 49 -22.22 50.71 13.87
C THR A 49 -20.90 51.01 13.16
N ARG A 50 -20.42 52.26 13.18
CA ARG A 50 -19.10 52.62 12.62
C ARG A 50 -17.96 52.03 13.46
N ALA A 51 -18.05 52.10 14.78
CA ALA A 51 -17.07 51.48 15.68
C ALA A 51 -17.03 49.97 15.48
N MET A 52 -18.19 49.32 15.36
CA MET A 52 -18.30 47.88 15.09
C MET A 52 -17.72 47.51 13.73
N GLY A 53 -17.99 48.29 12.68
CA GLY A 53 -17.38 48.11 11.37
C GLY A 53 -15.85 48.28 11.38
N ILE A 54 -15.33 49.24 12.16
CA ILE A 54 -13.89 49.45 12.34
C ILE A 54 -13.25 48.27 13.07
N VAL A 55 -13.85 47.81 14.17
CA VAL A 55 -13.35 46.66 14.96
C VAL A 55 -13.35 45.40 14.12
N VAL A 56 -14.45 45.07 13.44
CA VAL A 56 -14.53 43.90 12.56
C VAL A 56 -13.52 44.00 11.42
N GLY A 57 -13.39 45.17 10.79
CA GLY A 57 -12.41 45.40 9.74
C GLY A 57 -10.96 45.22 10.22
N LEU A 58 -10.60 45.81 11.38
CA LEU A 58 -9.29 45.64 12.00
C LEU A 58 -9.02 44.19 12.40
N SER A 59 -10.01 43.49 12.97
CA SER A 59 -9.89 42.07 13.33
C SER A 59 -9.67 41.19 12.10
N VAL A 60 -10.35 41.44 10.98
CA VAL A 60 -10.12 40.73 9.71
C VAL A 60 -8.71 41.00 9.19
N VAL A 61 -8.25 42.25 9.23
CA VAL A 61 -6.88 42.61 8.82
C VAL A 61 -5.85 41.91 9.70
N VAL A 62 -6.05 41.89 11.03
CA VAL A 62 -5.17 41.17 11.97
C VAL A 62 -5.21 39.66 11.75
N ALA A 63 -6.36 39.08 11.39
CA ALA A 63 -6.47 37.65 11.08
C ALA A 63 -5.73 37.30 9.77
N VAL A 64 -5.94 38.09 8.71
CA VAL A 64 -5.21 37.94 7.43
C VAL A 64 -3.71 38.07 7.66
N LEU A 65 -3.31 39.00 8.52
CA LEU A 65 -1.92 39.18 8.94
C LEU A 65 -1.34 37.98 9.68
N ALA A 66 -2.05 37.49 10.69
CA ALA A 66 -1.61 36.33 11.45
C ALA A 66 -1.45 35.11 10.53
N ILE A 67 -2.37 34.91 9.58
CA ILE A 67 -2.27 33.86 8.57
C ILE A 67 -1.07 34.09 7.66
N ALA A 68 -0.89 35.31 7.15
CA ALA A 68 0.19 35.63 6.23
C ALA A 68 1.58 35.42 6.85
N PHE A 69 1.76 35.66 8.16
CA PHE A 69 3.03 35.42 8.84
C PHE A 69 3.19 34.01 9.42
N ALA A 70 2.14 33.44 10.02
CA ALA A 70 2.23 32.15 10.70
C ALA A 70 2.21 30.95 9.72
N LEU A 71 1.44 31.04 8.64
CA LEU A 71 1.25 29.91 7.73
C LEU A 71 2.52 29.56 6.93
N PRO A 72 3.27 30.54 6.36
CA PRO A 72 4.54 30.25 5.70
C PRO A 72 5.57 29.62 6.63
N ALA A 73 5.73 30.16 7.85
CA ALA A 73 6.68 29.63 8.82
C ALA A 73 6.29 28.21 9.28
N ALA A 74 5.00 27.93 9.48
CA ALA A 74 4.54 26.64 9.97
C ALA A 74 4.43 25.54 8.89
N ARG A 75 4.41 25.91 7.60
CA ARG A 75 4.23 24.97 6.47
C ARG A 75 5.29 25.11 5.38
N SER A 76 6.48 25.58 5.74
CA SER A 76 7.61 25.63 4.81
C SER A 76 8.03 24.21 4.42
N LYS A 77 7.81 23.86 3.16
CA LYS A 77 8.30 22.63 2.53
C LYS A 77 8.61 22.92 1.06
N PRO A 78 9.49 22.16 0.39
CA PRO A 78 9.72 22.32 -1.04
C PRO A 78 8.43 22.11 -1.83
N HIS A 79 8.13 23.02 -2.77
CA HIS A 79 7.06 22.87 -3.75
C HIS A 79 7.63 23.14 -5.14
N ASP A 80 7.70 22.10 -5.95
CA ASP A 80 8.19 22.19 -7.33
C ASP A 80 9.57 22.91 -7.43
N LEU A 81 10.40 22.73 -6.39
CA LEU A 81 11.69 23.40 -6.23
C LEU A 81 12.67 22.93 -7.32
N PRO A 82 13.20 23.83 -8.17
CA PRO A 82 14.10 23.46 -9.27
C PRO A 82 15.42 22.88 -8.76
N ILE A 83 15.68 21.61 -9.10
CA ILE A 83 16.95 20.94 -8.86
C ILE A 83 17.41 20.21 -10.12
N GLY A 84 18.73 20.16 -10.34
CA GLY A 84 19.31 19.44 -11.45
C GLY A 84 19.93 18.09 -11.07
N ILE A 85 19.97 17.15 -12.00
CA ILE A 85 20.74 15.91 -11.85
C ILE A 85 21.58 15.68 -13.10
N ALA A 86 22.88 15.43 -12.93
CA ALA A 86 23.80 15.18 -14.04
C ALA A 86 24.44 13.79 -13.97
N GLY A 87 24.65 13.17 -15.14
CA GLY A 87 25.40 11.92 -15.28
C GLY A 87 24.64 10.77 -15.94
N PRO A 88 25.29 9.60 -16.15
CA PRO A 88 24.79 8.50 -16.99
C PRO A 88 23.47 7.86 -16.53
N HIS A 89 23.08 8.07 -15.27
CA HIS A 89 21.87 7.54 -14.66
C HIS A 89 20.92 8.63 -14.14
N ALA A 90 21.11 9.89 -14.58
CA ALA A 90 20.32 11.03 -14.10
C ALA A 90 18.81 10.81 -14.27
N GLY A 91 18.37 10.23 -15.39
CA GLY A 91 16.95 9.96 -15.64
C GLY A 91 16.32 8.96 -14.66
N ARG A 92 17.06 7.94 -14.22
CA ARG A 92 16.55 6.93 -13.26
C ARG A 92 16.40 7.52 -11.86
N ILE A 93 17.35 8.34 -11.42
CA ILE A 93 17.31 8.99 -10.11
C ILE A 93 16.27 10.11 -10.09
N ALA A 94 16.14 10.84 -11.20
CA ALA A 94 15.05 11.80 -11.38
C ALA A 94 13.69 11.11 -11.21
N ALA A 95 13.47 9.95 -11.85
CA ALA A 95 12.24 9.19 -11.69
C ALA A 95 11.99 8.72 -10.24
N LEU A 96 13.03 8.24 -9.54
CA LEU A 96 12.91 7.81 -8.14
C LEU A 96 12.60 8.97 -7.18
N LEU A 97 13.23 10.14 -7.38
CA LEU A 97 12.95 11.33 -6.59
C LEU A 97 11.54 11.85 -6.86
N GLN A 98 11.09 11.82 -8.12
CA GLN A 98 9.74 12.20 -8.51
C GLN A 98 8.68 11.25 -7.91
N GLN A 99 8.98 9.95 -7.82
CA GLN A 99 8.08 8.93 -7.26
C GLN A 99 7.97 9.01 -5.74
N ASN A 100 9.11 9.19 -5.04
CA ASN A 100 9.13 9.21 -3.57
C ASN A 100 8.79 10.58 -2.97
N GLN A 101 9.00 11.68 -3.71
CA GLN A 101 8.74 13.05 -3.25
C GLN A 101 7.96 13.86 -4.28
N SER A 102 6.81 13.33 -4.70
CA SER A 102 5.95 13.95 -5.71
C SER A 102 5.56 15.39 -5.35
N GLY A 103 5.87 16.34 -6.23
CA GLY A 103 5.53 17.75 -6.07
C GLY A 103 6.44 18.57 -5.15
N SER A 104 7.48 17.97 -4.57
CA SER A 104 8.49 18.68 -3.75
C SER A 104 9.56 19.34 -4.60
N PHE A 105 10.05 18.63 -5.61
CA PHE A 105 11.17 19.05 -6.47
C PHE A 105 10.78 18.96 -7.94
N ARG A 106 11.22 19.94 -8.73
CA ARG A 106 11.19 19.90 -10.19
C ARG A 106 12.58 19.49 -10.67
N VAL A 107 12.70 18.25 -11.13
CA VAL A 107 13.99 17.66 -11.47
C VAL A 107 14.30 17.83 -12.96
N THR A 108 15.38 18.54 -13.28
CA THR A 108 15.89 18.67 -14.65
C THR A 108 17.16 17.82 -14.82
N THR A 109 17.26 17.07 -15.91
CA THR A 109 18.45 16.27 -16.20
C THR A 109 19.43 17.03 -17.08
N TYR A 110 20.72 16.96 -16.74
CA TYR A 110 21.81 17.61 -17.46
C TYR A 110 22.81 16.57 -17.99
N PRO A 111 23.48 16.84 -19.13
CA PRO A 111 24.39 15.88 -19.75
C PRO A 111 25.64 15.61 -18.90
N ASP A 112 26.17 16.64 -18.24
CA ASP A 112 27.37 16.54 -17.40
C ASP A 112 27.34 17.52 -16.20
N GLU A 113 28.31 17.35 -15.30
CA GLU A 113 28.48 18.20 -14.11
C GLU A 113 28.73 19.67 -14.48
N ALA A 114 29.38 19.96 -15.61
CA ALA A 114 29.69 21.31 -16.03
C ALA A 114 28.42 22.08 -16.44
N ALA A 115 27.52 21.44 -17.18
CA ALA A 115 26.21 21.96 -17.55
C ALA A 115 25.35 22.22 -16.31
N LEU A 116 25.35 21.29 -15.34
CA LEU A 116 24.64 21.50 -14.07
C LEU A 116 25.23 22.66 -13.26
N ARG A 117 26.57 22.76 -13.16
CA ARG A 117 27.24 23.90 -12.51
C ARG A 117 26.89 25.23 -13.18
N ALA A 118 26.78 25.27 -14.51
CA ALA A 118 26.37 26.45 -15.25
C ALA A 118 24.91 26.82 -14.95
N ALA A 119 24.00 25.85 -14.92
CA ALA A 119 22.58 26.06 -14.60
C ALA A 119 22.37 26.59 -13.17
N VAL A 120 23.11 26.06 -12.19
CA VAL A 120 23.05 26.55 -10.81
C VAL A 120 23.59 27.98 -10.70
N ARG A 121 24.70 28.31 -11.38
CA ARG A 121 25.22 29.69 -11.45
C ARG A 121 24.32 30.64 -12.27
N GLY A 122 23.54 30.12 -13.19
CA GLY A 122 22.53 30.85 -13.97
C GLY A 122 21.25 31.15 -13.20
N ARG A 123 21.06 30.53 -12.02
CA ARG A 123 19.79 30.48 -11.26
C ARG A 123 18.65 29.77 -11.98
N ASP A 124 18.96 28.87 -12.91
CA ASP A 124 17.95 27.96 -13.48
C ASP A 124 17.59 26.86 -12.48
N GLU A 125 18.56 26.45 -11.65
CA GLU A 125 18.42 25.46 -10.58
C GLU A 125 18.95 26.01 -9.24
N TYR A 126 18.34 25.62 -8.12
CA TYR A 126 18.84 25.98 -6.78
C TYR A 126 20.04 25.14 -6.32
N GLY A 127 20.26 24.01 -6.98
CA GLY A 127 21.29 23.04 -6.68
C GLY A 127 21.03 21.74 -7.44
N GLY A 128 21.82 20.71 -7.17
CA GLY A 128 21.65 19.44 -7.86
C GLY A 128 22.68 18.37 -7.50
N LEU A 129 22.46 17.15 -7.99
CA LEU A 129 23.36 16.02 -7.79
C LEU A 129 24.08 15.68 -9.10
N ALA A 130 25.40 15.78 -9.10
CA ALA A 130 26.24 15.34 -10.22
C ALA A 130 26.85 13.97 -9.92
N LEU A 131 26.68 13.02 -10.84
CA LEU A 131 27.27 11.69 -10.77
C LEU A 131 28.41 11.60 -11.77
N GLY A 132 29.56 12.12 -11.36
CA GLY A 132 30.78 12.11 -12.15
C GLY A 132 31.65 10.87 -11.91
N PRO A 133 32.69 10.68 -12.72
CA PRO A 133 33.68 9.61 -12.54
C PRO A 133 34.46 9.71 -11.20
N ALA A 134 34.46 10.88 -10.55
CA ALA A 134 35.05 11.11 -9.23
C ALA A 134 34.10 10.77 -8.05
N GLY A 135 32.88 10.30 -8.33
CA GLY A 135 31.83 10.02 -7.34
C GLY A 135 30.70 11.06 -7.31
N PRO A 136 29.67 10.85 -6.47
CA PRO A 136 28.53 11.75 -6.35
C PRO A 136 28.91 13.07 -5.66
N VAL A 137 28.61 14.19 -6.31
CA VAL A 137 28.80 15.54 -5.77
C VAL A 137 27.44 16.24 -5.68
N LEU A 138 27.09 16.70 -4.47
CA LEU A 138 25.94 17.56 -4.24
C LEU A 138 26.37 19.02 -4.43
N LEU A 139 25.85 19.66 -5.47
CA LEU A 139 26.05 21.07 -5.76
C LEU A 139 24.96 21.88 -5.07
N THR A 140 25.35 22.83 -4.21
CA THR A 140 24.42 23.77 -3.56
C THR A 140 24.75 25.20 -3.95
N ALA A 141 23.81 26.11 -3.72
CA ALA A 141 24.02 27.55 -3.86
C ALA A 141 23.43 28.27 -2.65
N THR A 142 24.21 28.39 -1.57
CA THR A 142 23.72 29.01 -0.32
C THR A 142 23.34 30.47 -0.51
N GLY A 143 24.02 31.20 -1.42
CA GLY A 143 23.65 32.56 -1.83
C GLY A 143 22.29 32.66 -2.54
N ALA A 144 21.75 31.57 -3.13
CA ALA A 144 20.39 31.55 -3.65
C ALA A 144 19.37 31.48 -2.52
N SER A 145 19.56 30.55 -1.59
CA SER A 145 18.76 30.40 -0.39
C SER A 145 19.45 29.47 0.61
N PRO A 146 19.82 29.96 1.82
CA PRO A 146 20.41 29.12 2.85
C PRO A 146 19.48 27.99 3.30
N ALA A 147 18.17 28.25 3.35
CA ALA A 147 17.16 27.25 3.70
C ALA A 147 17.10 26.10 2.69
N VAL A 148 17.18 26.42 1.38
CA VAL A 148 17.22 25.39 0.33
C VAL A 148 18.54 24.62 0.36
N ALA A 149 19.68 25.30 0.50
CA ALA A 149 20.98 24.63 0.58
C ALA A 149 21.05 23.64 1.77
N GLN A 150 20.46 24.00 2.91
CA GLN A 150 20.36 23.10 4.07
C GLN A 150 19.44 21.90 3.79
N ALA A 151 18.28 22.11 3.16
CA ALA A 151 17.37 21.03 2.76
C ALA A 151 18.03 20.06 1.77
N LEU A 152 18.74 20.57 0.77
CA LEU A 152 19.49 19.75 -0.19
C LEU A 152 20.64 18.99 0.48
N SER A 153 21.34 19.61 1.43
CA SER A 153 22.41 18.95 2.19
C SER A 153 21.86 17.79 3.04
N GLN A 154 20.69 17.97 3.66
CA GLN A 154 20.01 16.87 4.39
C GLN A 154 19.63 15.73 3.46
N LEU A 155 19.12 16.05 2.27
CA LEU A 155 18.80 15.05 1.24
C LEU A 155 20.05 14.33 0.74
N GLY A 156 21.16 15.04 0.53
CA GLY A 156 22.46 14.44 0.18
C GLY A 156 22.98 13.48 1.25
N ASN A 157 22.84 13.84 2.54
CA ASN A 157 23.24 12.99 3.66
C ASN A 157 22.38 11.71 3.75
N GLN A 158 21.06 11.83 3.51
CA GLN A 158 20.16 10.68 3.44
C GLN A 158 20.52 9.75 2.27
N LEU A 159 20.79 10.31 1.09
CA LEU A 159 21.24 9.54 -0.07
C LEU A 159 22.58 8.85 0.18
N SER A 160 23.55 9.56 0.77
CA SER A 160 24.87 8.99 1.10
C SER A 160 24.76 7.76 2.02
N THR A 161 23.83 7.79 2.98
CA THR A 161 23.54 6.65 3.86
C THR A 161 22.91 5.49 3.09
N ALA A 162 21.98 5.78 2.17
CA ALA A 162 21.26 4.77 1.40
C ALA A 162 22.13 4.04 0.34
N ILE A 163 23.10 4.74 -0.27
CA ILE A 163 23.96 4.16 -1.32
C ILE A 163 25.35 3.75 -0.82
N THR A 164 25.67 3.97 0.45
CA THR A 164 26.98 3.68 1.08
C THR A 164 28.18 4.30 0.32
N VAL A 165 27.95 5.40 -0.39
CA VAL A 165 28.98 6.19 -1.05
C VAL A 165 28.96 7.60 -0.45
N PRO A 166 30.11 8.16 -0.04
CA PRO A 166 30.15 9.52 0.48
C PRO A 166 29.77 10.52 -0.63
N VAL A 167 28.70 11.29 -0.39
CA VAL A 167 28.31 12.39 -1.29
C VAL A 167 29.09 13.63 -0.86
N ARG A 168 29.98 14.12 -1.73
CA ARG A 168 30.73 15.34 -1.46
C ARG A 168 29.83 16.55 -1.69
N THR A 169 29.67 17.42 -0.71
CA THR A 169 28.94 18.69 -0.90
C THR A 169 29.90 19.79 -1.36
N GLU A 170 29.53 20.51 -2.42
CA GLU A 170 30.23 21.67 -2.93
C GLU A 170 29.24 22.83 -3.09
N ASP A 171 29.48 23.92 -2.37
CA ASP A 171 28.70 25.15 -2.52
C ASP A 171 29.30 26.01 -3.64
N LEU A 172 28.58 26.14 -4.75
CA LEU A 172 29.02 26.86 -5.93
C LEU A 172 28.95 28.38 -5.77
N VAL A 173 28.09 28.85 -4.86
CA VAL A 173 27.84 30.26 -4.62
C VAL A 173 27.70 30.47 -3.10
N PRO A 174 28.81 30.32 -2.35
CA PRO A 174 28.78 30.50 -0.91
C PRO A 174 28.59 31.97 -0.54
N PRO A 175 27.98 32.26 0.62
CA PRO A 175 27.98 33.60 1.17
C PRO A 175 29.39 33.98 1.63
N THR A 176 29.58 35.27 1.90
CA THR A 176 30.87 35.85 2.32
C THR A 176 31.41 35.22 3.59
N ALA A 177 32.74 35.20 3.77
CA ALA A 177 33.36 34.64 4.99
C ALA A 177 32.99 35.38 6.29
N ARG A 178 32.62 36.67 6.20
CA ARG A 178 32.19 37.49 7.35
C ARG A 178 30.72 37.27 7.72
N ASP A 179 29.93 36.73 6.80
CA ASP A 179 28.52 36.36 7.00
C ASP A 179 28.24 34.97 6.41
N PRO A 180 28.76 33.89 7.01
CA PRO A 180 28.66 32.53 6.46
C PRO A 180 27.23 31.98 6.44
N ARG A 181 26.27 32.67 7.08
CA ARG A 181 24.85 32.30 7.10
C ARG A 181 24.01 33.15 6.14
N GLY A 182 24.61 34.13 5.46
CA GLY A 182 23.88 35.09 4.61
C GLY A 182 22.82 35.89 5.37
N ALA A 183 23.00 36.06 6.68
CA ALA A 183 21.99 36.65 7.57
C ALA A 183 21.85 38.16 7.35
N GLY A 184 22.89 38.86 6.91
CA GLY A 184 22.88 40.31 6.74
C GLY A 184 21.94 40.79 5.65
N LEU A 185 21.92 40.11 4.50
CA LEU A 185 20.98 40.42 3.43
C LEU A 185 19.53 40.14 3.86
N ILE A 186 19.29 39.07 4.61
CA ILE A 186 17.96 38.75 5.16
C ILE A 186 17.53 39.80 6.20
N ALA A 187 18.41 40.15 7.14
CA ALA A 187 18.16 41.14 8.18
C ALA A 187 17.88 42.55 7.62
N SER A 188 18.44 42.86 6.44
CA SER A 188 18.18 44.12 5.74
C SER A 188 16.76 44.26 5.18
N GLY A 189 15.98 43.17 5.11
CA GLY A 189 14.62 43.18 4.57
C GLY A 189 13.70 44.21 5.25
N LEU A 190 13.70 44.26 6.59
CA LEU A 190 12.89 45.23 7.33
C LEU A 190 13.33 46.68 7.07
N PRO A 191 14.62 47.06 7.22
CA PRO A 191 15.11 48.38 6.82
C PRO A 191 14.76 48.77 5.37
N ILE A 192 14.86 47.84 4.41
CA ILE A 192 14.54 48.09 3.00
C ILE A 192 13.04 48.36 2.83
N THR A 193 12.18 47.57 3.49
CA THR A 193 10.72 47.80 3.45
C THR A 193 10.36 49.18 4.01
N LEU A 194 10.98 49.58 5.12
CA LEU A 194 10.77 50.88 5.76
C LEU A 194 11.32 52.02 4.90
N ALA A 195 12.45 51.83 4.23
CA ALA A 195 13.01 52.79 3.29
C ALA A 195 12.08 53.05 2.10
N GLY A 196 11.33 52.05 1.63
CA GLY A 196 10.29 52.26 0.61
C GLY A 196 9.06 53.01 1.15
N LEU A 197 8.68 52.78 2.40
CA LEU A 197 7.37 53.15 2.93
C LEU A 197 7.35 54.48 3.69
N LEU A 198 8.29 54.68 4.61
CA LEU A 198 8.34 55.86 5.49
C LEU A 198 8.46 57.20 4.75
N PRO A 199 9.38 57.38 3.77
CA PRO A 199 9.47 58.64 3.04
C PRO A 199 8.18 58.92 2.26
N ALA A 200 7.54 57.91 1.67
CA ALA A 200 6.28 58.10 0.96
C ALA A 200 5.17 58.63 1.87
N ILE A 201 5.02 58.06 3.09
CA ILE A 201 4.07 58.53 4.09
C ILE A 201 4.40 59.97 4.53
N LEU A 202 5.65 60.23 4.91
CA LEU A 202 6.07 61.54 5.41
C LEU A 202 5.91 62.63 4.35
N LEU A 203 6.26 62.35 3.08
CA LEU A 203 6.13 63.31 1.99
C LEU A 203 4.67 63.65 1.68
N VAL A 204 3.74 62.70 1.80
CA VAL A 204 2.30 62.98 1.66
C VAL A 204 1.78 63.84 2.82
N LEU A 205 2.26 63.62 4.04
CA LEU A 205 1.83 64.36 5.23
C LEU A 205 2.44 65.77 5.32
N LEU A 206 3.73 65.92 4.98
CA LEU A 206 4.50 67.16 5.15
C LEU A 206 4.39 68.12 3.97
N LEU A 207 4.19 67.62 2.75
CA LEU A 207 4.16 68.43 1.53
C LEU A 207 2.80 68.37 0.80
N PRO A 208 1.65 68.65 1.47
CA PRO A 208 0.29 68.39 0.98
C PRO A 208 -0.06 69.01 -0.39
N ASN A 209 0.64 70.08 -0.81
CA ASN A 209 0.35 70.81 -2.04
C ASN A 209 1.39 70.64 -3.16
N GLN A 210 2.49 69.91 -2.94
CA GLN A 210 3.60 69.83 -3.91
C GLN A 210 3.80 68.42 -4.49
N ILE A 211 2.91 68.02 -5.40
CA ILE A 211 2.82 66.64 -5.92
C ILE A 211 4.14 66.17 -6.58
N TRP A 212 4.73 66.96 -7.48
CA TRP A 212 5.97 66.59 -8.17
C TRP A 212 7.21 66.62 -7.29
N LEU A 213 7.29 67.58 -6.34
CA LEU A 213 8.41 67.66 -5.41
C LEU A 213 8.51 66.39 -4.55
N ARG A 214 7.38 65.79 -4.15
CA ARG A 214 7.38 64.50 -3.44
C ARG A 214 7.99 63.38 -4.27
N ALA A 215 7.65 63.31 -5.56
CA ALA A 215 8.18 62.27 -6.44
C ALA A 215 9.70 62.40 -6.62
N PHE A 216 10.20 63.62 -6.84
CA PHE A 216 11.64 63.88 -6.93
C PHE A 216 12.36 63.62 -5.59
N ALA A 217 11.80 64.08 -4.47
CA ALA A 217 12.38 63.86 -3.14
C ALA A 217 12.46 62.36 -2.81
N LEU A 218 11.45 61.58 -3.21
CA LEU A 218 11.45 60.13 -3.02
C LEU A 218 12.53 59.43 -3.87
N LEU A 219 12.72 59.84 -5.13
CA LEU A 219 13.76 59.29 -6.00
C LEU A 219 15.18 59.61 -5.50
N ILE A 220 15.38 60.83 -4.97
CA ILE A 220 16.64 61.20 -4.33
C ILE A 220 16.85 60.36 -3.07
N PHE A 221 15.81 60.21 -2.24
CA PHE A 221 15.87 59.37 -1.05
C PHE A 221 16.16 57.90 -1.39
N SER A 222 15.55 57.34 -2.43
CA SER A 222 15.78 55.94 -2.81
C SER A 222 17.22 55.72 -3.26
N ALA A 223 17.82 56.68 -3.99
CA ALA A 223 19.23 56.63 -4.36
C ALA A 223 20.15 56.70 -3.12
N THR A 224 19.92 57.64 -2.20
CA THR A 224 20.76 57.79 -1.01
C THR A 224 20.59 56.63 -0.03
N ALA A 225 19.37 56.17 0.19
CA ALA A 225 19.08 55.01 1.03
C ALA A 225 19.70 53.72 0.45
N ALA A 226 19.65 53.53 -0.88
CA ALA A 226 20.27 52.39 -1.53
C ALA A 226 21.79 52.36 -1.31
N VAL A 227 22.47 53.49 -1.55
CA VAL A 227 23.92 53.60 -1.31
C VAL A 227 24.24 53.37 0.17
N ALA A 228 23.47 53.95 1.09
CA ALA A 228 23.69 53.78 2.52
C ALA A 228 23.50 52.32 2.99
N ILE A 229 22.45 51.65 2.53
CA ILE A 229 22.19 50.24 2.88
C ILE A 229 23.27 49.34 2.27
N THR A 230 23.67 49.55 1.01
CA THR A 230 24.80 48.83 0.39
C THR A 230 26.10 49.04 1.16
N ALA A 231 26.40 50.27 1.58
CA ALA A 231 27.57 50.59 2.39
C ALA A 231 27.58 49.85 3.73
N VAL A 232 26.43 49.76 4.40
CA VAL A 232 26.28 48.99 5.65
C VAL A 232 26.49 47.49 5.38
N LEU A 233 25.88 46.93 4.33
CA LEU A 233 26.06 45.52 3.97
C LEU A 233 27.52 45.20 3.61
N TRP A 234 28.24 46.13 2.99
CA TRP A 234 29.62 45.94 2.57
C TRP A 234 30.62 46.14 3.72
N TRP A 235 30.56 47.25 4.45
CA TRP A 235 31.58 47.60 5.44
C TRP A 235 31.26 47.16 6.86
N VAL A 236 29.98 47.16 7.25
CA VAL A 236 29.58 46.86 8.64
C VAL A 236 29.26 45.39 8.80
N VAL A 237 28.38 44.86 7.95
CA VAL A 237 27.94 43.46 8.04
C VAL A 237 28.89 42.52 7.30
N GLY A 238 29.49 43.00 6.20
CA GLY A 238 30.40 42.20 5.38
C GLY A 238 29.70 41.12 4.57
N SER A 239 28.40 41.27 4.26
CA SER A 239 27.60 40.31 3.49
C SER A 239 27.78 40.40 1.97
N LEU A 240 28.64 41.30 1.49
CA LEU A 240 28.90 41.54 0.07
C LEU A 240 30.42 41.55 -0.17
N ASP A 241 30.89 40.67 -1.06
CA ASP A 241 32.30 40.60 -1.47
C ASP A 241 32.54 41.13 -2.90
N GLY A 242 31.46 41.40 -3.67
CA GLY A 242 31.52 41.86 -5.05
C GLY A 242 30.23 42.55 -5.53
N ASN A 243 30.29 43.25 -6.67
CA ASN A 243 29.15 43.91 -7.34
C ASN A 243 28.31 44.87 -6.47
N ALA A 244 28.96 45.68 -5.62
CA ALA A 244 28.28 46.69 -4.79
C ALA A 244 27.38 47.62 -5.61
N GLY A 245 27.82 48.01 -6.83
CA GLY A 245 27.06 48.87 -7.73
C GLY A 245 25.74 48.22 -8.19
N GLY A 246 25.77 46.93 -8.55
CA GLY A 246 24.56 46.18 -8.90
C GLY A 246 23.57 46.06 -7.75
N VAL A 247 24.07 45.81 -6.53
CA VAL A 247 23.23 45.76 -5.32
C VAL A 247 22.61 47.13 -5.01
N ALA A 248 23.39 48.21 -5.13
CA ALA A 248 22.87 49.57 -4.95
C ALA A 248 21.79 49.91 -6.00
N ALA A 249 21.98 49.54 -7.26
CA ALA A 249 20.98 49.72 -8.31
C ALA A 249 19.70 48.91 -8.03
N ALA A 250 19.85 47.66 -7.57
CA ALA A 250 18.74 46.81 -7.17
C ALA A 250 17.94 47.40 -6.00
N LEU A 251 18.64 47.88 -4.96
CA LEU A 251 18.01 48.55 -3.82
C LEU A 251 17.32 49.84 -4.23
N MET A 252 17.95 50.66 -5.07
CA MET A 252 17.37 51.91 -5.54
C MET A 252 16.05 51.64 -6.29
N LEU A 253 16.04 50.64 -7.18
CA LEU A 253 14.86 50.25 -7.92
C LEU A 253 13.78 49.65 -7.00
N GLY A 254 14.16 48.82 -6.04
CA GLY A 254 13.25 48.23 -5.05
C GLY A 254 12.58 49.27 -4.16
N VAL A 255 13.37 50.17 -3.58
CA VAL A 255 12.91 51.28 -2.73
C VAL A 255 12.07 52.27 -3.54
N ALA A 256 12.49 52.63 -4.76
CA ALA A 256 11.72 53.51 -5.64
C ALA A 256 10.40 52.89 -6.08
N GLY A 257 10.38 51.62 -6.48
CA GLY A 257 9.18 50.91 -6.90
C GLY A 257 8.15 50.80 -5.78
N ALA A 258 8.57 50.37 -4.60
CA ALA A 258 7.70 50.32 -3.42
C ALA A 258 7.23 51.71 -2.99
N GLY A 259 8.14 52.68 -2.93
CA GLY A 259 7.81 54.03 -2.47
C GLY A 259 6.91 54.79 -3.42
N LEU A 260 7.14 54.70 -4.74
CA LEU A 260 6.30 55.37 -5.74
C LEU A 260 4.90 54.76 -5.76
N ALA A 261 4.76 53.46 -5.55
CA ALA A 261 3.47 52.81 -5.42
C ALA A 261 2.68 53.36 -4.20
N VAL A 262 3.31 53.40 -3.02
CA VAL A 262 2.69 53.94 -1.79
C VAL A 262 2.40 55.44 -1.93
N LEU A 263 3.32 56.21 -2.51
CA LEU A 263 3.15 57.64 -2.76
C LEU A 263 2.03 57.91 -3.77
N GLY A 264 1.93 57.12 -4.85
CA GLY A 264 0.86 57.19 -5.84
C GLY A 264 -0.52 56.91 -5.24
N LEU A 265 -0.63 55.84 -4.45
CA LEU A 265 -1.87 55.55 -3.73
C LEU A 265 -2.22 56.65 -2.72
N GLY A 266 -1.23 57.12 -1.96
CA GLY A 266 -1.40 58.19 -0.98
C GLY A 266 -1.76 59.55 -1.59
N THR A 267 -1.27 59.85 -2.80
CA THR A 267 -1.60 61.09 -3.52
C THR A 267 -3.01 61.06 -4.11
N VAL A 268 -3.49 59.92 -4.60
CA VAL A 268 -4.84 59.79 -5.18
C VAL A 268 -5.91 59.61 -4.12
N PHE A 269 -5.67 58.78 -3.10
CA PHE A 269 -6.66 58.37 -2.11
C PHE A 269 -6.40 58.92 -0.70
N GLY A 270 -5.44 59.83 -0.56
CA GLY A 270 -5.08 60.43 0.72
C GLY A 270 -4.61 59.40 1.75
N ARG A 271 -5.01 59.59 3.01
CA ARG A 271 -4.59 58.74 4.14
C ARG A 271 -5.03 57.27 3.98
N ILE A 272 -6.16 57.02 3.32
CA ILE A 272 -6.63 55.65 3.07
C ILE A 272 -5.68 54.95 2.09
N GLY A 273 -5.25 55.65 1.04
CA GLY A 273 -4.25 55.14 0.10
C GLY A 273 -2.92 54.82 0.78
N LEU A 274 -2.49 55.65 1.74
CA LEU A 274 -1.31 55.36 2.54
C LEU A 274 -1.46 54.09 3.39
N VAL A 275 -2.60 53.91 4.07
CA VAL A 275 -2.85 52.70 4.87
C VAL A 275 -2.87 51.45 3.98
N VAL A 276 -3.58 51.50 2.85
CA VAL A 276 -3.67 50.38 1.92
C VAL A 276 -2.30 50.06 1.29
N GLY A 277 -1.58 51.07 0.79
CA GLY A 277 -0.25 50.89 0.22
C GLY A 277 0.75 50.36 1.25
N SER A 278 0.70 50.87 2.48
CA SER A 278 1.54 50.42 3.58
C SER A 278 1.23 48.99 4.00
N ALA A 279 -0.05 48.62 4.03
CA ALA A 279 -0.47 47.25 4.27
C ALA A 279 0.04 46.30 3.19
N LEU A 280 -0.15 46.65 1.91
CA LEU A 280 0.35 45.82 0.81
C LEU A 280 1.87 45.63 0.88
N ALA A 281 2.62 46.70 1.17
CA ALA A 281 4.08 46.65 1.21
C ALA A 281 4.64 45.90 2.44
N LEU A 282 4.19 46.23 3.65
CA LEU A 282 4.76 45.71 4.90
C LEU A 282 4.09 44.41 5.36
N LEU A 283 2.76 44.36 5.30
CA LEU A 283 1.95 43.31 5.90
C LEU A 283 1.85 42.07 5.00
N LEU A 284 1.70 42.29 3.69
CA LEU A 284 1.62 41.20 2.71
C LEU A 284 2.97 40.95 2.03
N GLY A 285 3.68 42.02 1.66
CA GLY A 285 4.94 41.92 0.93
C GLY A 285 6.04 41.16 1.67
N ASN A 286 6.23 41.40 2.97
CA ASN A 286 7.34 40.80 3.72
C ASN A 286 7.24 39.26 3.87
N PRO A 287 6.14 38.68 4.39
CA PRO A 287 6.04 37.22 4.53
C PRO A 287 5.98 36.48 3.19
N LEU A 288 5.46 37.13 2.14
CA LEU A 288 5.37 36.57 0.79
C LEU A 288 6.65 36.73 -0.03
N SER A 289 7.57 37.61 0.38
CA SER A 289 8.76 37.96 -0.41
C SER A 289 9.67 36.76 -0.70
N GLY A 290 9.63 35.74 0.16
CA GLY A 290 10.58 34.63 0.15
C GLY A 290 12.00 35.07 0.52
N LEU A 291 12.23 36.25 1.11
CA LEU A 291 13.57 36.79 1.41
C LEU A 291 14.36 35.94 2.43
N ALA A 292 13.69 35.36 3.43
CA ALA A 292 14.34 34.52 4.44
C ALA A 292 14.51 33.05 3.99
N SER A 293 13.78 32.63 2.96
CA SER A 293 13.77 31.26 2.48
C SER A 293 13.94 31.25 0.96
N ALA A 294 12.97 30.75 0.22
CA ALA A 294 12.84 30.82 -1.22
C ALA A 294 11.34 30.90 -1.54
N PRO A 295 10.94 31.53 -2.66
CA PRO A 295 9.53 31.57 -3.07
C PRO A 295 8.88 30.18 -3.15
N GLU A 296 9.65 29.16 -3.55
CA GLU A 296 9.23 27.77 -3.73
C GLU A 296 9.07 27.00 -2.39
N LEU A 297 9.59 27.55 -1.29
CA LEU A 297 9.37 27.00 0.06
C LEU A 297 8.07 27.52 0.69
N LEU A 298 7.46 28.55 0.10
CA LEU A 298 6.17 29.07 0.53
C LEU A 298 5.03 28.16 0.02
N PRO A 299 3.85 28.17 0.66
CA PRO A 299 2.68 27.44 0.17
C PRO A 299 2.37 27.76 -1.31
N ARG A 300 1.88 26.77 -2.07
CA ARG A 300 1.57 26.93 -3.50
C ARG A 300 0.77 28.20 -3.80
N GLY A 301 1.22 28.98 -4.77
CA GLY A 301 0.67 30.28 -5.17
C GLY A 301 1.10 31.49 -4.32
N TRP A 302 1.53 31.29 -3.06
CA TRP A 302 2.00 32.38 -2.20
C TRP A 302 3.34 32.93 -2.68
N GLY A 303 4.27 32.05 -3.05
CA GLY A 303 5.57 32.44 -3.61
C GLY A 303 5.43 33.28 -4.87
N GLU A 304 4.61 32.83 -5.82
CA GLU A 304 4.34 33.55 -7.07
C GLU A 304 3.73 34.93 -6.82
N LEU A 305 2.68 35.00 -6.00
CA LEU A 305 2.05 36.27 -5.63
C LEU A 305 3.08 37.23 -5.00
N GLY A 306 3.95 36.70 -4.12
CA GLY A 306 5.02 37.46 -3.50
C GLY A 306 6.02 38.04 -4.49
N GLN A 307 6.36 37.31 -5.55
CA GLN A 307 7.29 37.79 -6.58
C GLN A 307 6.70 38.94 -7.43
N TYR A 308 5.37 39.04 -7.53
CA TYR A 308 4.72 40.19 -8.14
C TYR A 308 4.63 41.43 -7.23
N LEU A 309 4.90 41.27 -5.92
CA LEU A 309 4.94 42.40 -4.99
C LEU A 309 6.33 43.04 -4.98
N PRO A 310 6.43 44.36 -4.70
CA PRO A 310 7.72 45.06 -4.69
C PRO A 310 8.77 44.40 -3.77
N GLN A 311 8.35 43.84 -2.64
CA GLN A 311 9.28 43.22 -1.69
C GLN A 311 9.85 41.88 -2.19
N GLY A 312 9.04 41.02 -2.81
CA GLY A 312 9.54 39.76 -3.38
C GLY A 312 10.43 39.98 -4.59
N ALA A 313 10.04 40.88 -5.49
CA ALA A 313 10.89 41.27 -6.61
C ALA A 313 12.23 41.88 -6.14
N THR A 314 12.20 42.75 -5.11
CA THR A 314 13.43 43.29 -4.51
C THR A 314 14.30 42.18 -3.92
N ALA A 315 13.71 41.23 -3.20
CA ALA A 315 14.44 40.09 -2.63
C ALA A 315 15.15 39.23 -3.69
N THR A 316 14.47 38.98 -4.82
CA THR A 316 15.04 38.22 -5.94
C THR A 316 16.15 39.00 -6.65
N LEU A 317 15.94 40.28 -6.90
CA LEU A 317 16.93 41.14 -7.56
C LEU A 317 18.18 41.34 -6.71
N LEU A 318 18.04 41.47 -5.38
CA LEU A 318 19.18 41.60 -4.47
C LEU A 318 20.05 40.35 -4.48
N ARG A 319 19.46 39.15 -4.39
CA ARG A 319 20.25 37.92 -4.46
C ARG A 319 20.91 37.74 -5.82
N SER A 320 20.17 38.03 -6.89
CA SER A 320 20.68 37.99 -8.26
C SER A 320 21.92 38.87 -8.43
N THR A 321 21.86 40.11 -7.98
CA THR A 321 22.99 41.07 -8.09
C THR A 321 24.13 40.78 -7.10
N ALA A 322 23.82 40.38 -5.87
CA ALA A 322 24.81 40.12 -4.82
C ALA A 322 25.62 38.85 -5.05
N PHE A 323 24.98 37.78 -5.54
CA PHE A 323 25.58 36.45 -5.60
C PHE A 323 25.70 35.85 -7.01
N PHE A 324 24.89 36.33 -7.98
CA PHE A 324 24.78 35.72 -9.30
C PHE A 324 25.09 36.68 -10.47
N ASN A 325 25.78 37.79 -10.21
CA ASN A 325 26.14 38.79 -11.23
C ASN A 325 24.96 39.28 -12.09
N GLY A 326 23.73 39.28 -11.54
CA GLY A 326 22.50 39.68 -12.24
C GLY A 326 21.75 38.57 -12.98
N ALA A 327 22.24 37.32 -12.98
CA ALA A 327 21.51 36.19 -13.56
C ALA A 327 20.17 35.97 -12.83
N GLY A 328 19.10 35.59 -13.55
CA GLY A 328 17.76 35.38 -13.00
C GLY A 328 17.03 36.63 -12.47
N GLY A 329 17.60 37.83 -12.58
CA GLY A 329 17.01 39.07 -12.03
C GLY A 329 16.02 39.80 -12.96
N GLY A 330 15.93 39.41 -14.23
CA GLY A 330 15.19 40.16 -15.26
C GLY A 330 13.71 40.37 -14.95
N ALA A 331 13.01 39.31 -14.53
CA ALA A 331 11.59 39.40 -14.17
C ALA A 331 11.36 40.37 -13.00
N ALA A 332 12.25 40.36 -12.01
CA ALA A 332 12.16 41.28 -10.87
C ALA A 332 12.35 42.75 -11.28
N VAL A 333 13.25 43.03 -12.23
CA VAL A 333 13.40 44.37 -12.80
C VAL A 333 12.11 44.83 -13.49
N VAL A 334 11.47 43.96 -14.28
CA VAL A 334 10.20 44.26 -14.95
C VAL A 334 9.09 44.56 -13.93
N VAL A 335 8.97 43.74 -12.88
CA VAL A 335 7.96 43.95 -11.83
C VAL A 335 8.19 45.28 -11.10
N LEU A 336 9.42 45.57 -10.69
CA LEU A 336 9.72 46.81 -9.95
C LEU A 336 9.56 48.06 -10.81
N THR A 337 9.96 48.00 -12.07
CA THR A 337 9.75 49.10 -13.02
C THR A 337 8.26 49.31 -13.31
N ALA A 338 7.46 48.25 -13.41
CA ALA A 338 6.01 48.34 -13.54
C ALA A 338 5.36 49.01 -12.32
N TRP A 339 5.78 48.65 -11.10
CA TRP A 339 5.31 49.30 -9.88
C TRP A 339 5.71 50.77 -9.79
N ALA A 340 6.97 51.09 -10.14
CA ALA A 340 7.43 52.46 -10.21
C ALA A 340 6.60 53.28 -11.22
N ALA A 341 6.39 52.74 -12.43
CA ALA A 341 5.60 53.37 -13.47
C ALA A 341 4.13 53.56 -13.05
N ALA A 342 3.50 52.53 -12.48
CA ALA A 342 2.13 52.62 -11.97
C ALA A 342 1.99 53.68 -10.88
N GLY A 343 2.95 53.73 -9.94
CA GLY A 343 3.04 54.78 -8.93
C GLY A 343 3.14 56.18 -9.55
N THR A 344 4.03 56.37 -10.51
CA THR A 344 4.20 57.63 -11.24
C THR A 344 2.94 58.03 -12.01
N VAL A 345 2.25 57.08 -12.65
CA VAL A 345 0.98 57.33 -13.34
C VAL A 345 -0.10 57.80 -12.36
N LEU A 346 -0.22 57.17 -11.18
CA LEU A 346 -1.15 57.61 -10.14
C LEU A 346 -0.84 59.04 -9.67
N ILE A 347 0.43 59.38 -9.49
CA ILE A 347 0.88 60.74 -9.16
C ILE A 347 0.48 61.72 -10.28
N GLY A 348 0.65 61.34 -11.55
CA GLY A 348 0.23 62.13 -12.71
C GLY A 348 -1.29 62.36 -12.78
N ILE A 349 -2.09 61.32 -12.49
CA ILE A 349 -3.56 61.42 -12.41
C ILE A 349 -3.96 62.39 -11.30
N ALA A 350 -3.35 62.29 -10.12
CA ALA A 350 -3.60 63.21 -9.01
C ALA A 350 -3.28 64.67 -9.39
N PHE A 351 -2.18 64.88 -10.13
CA PHE A 351 -1.80 66.19 -10.62
C PHE A 351 -2.82 66.77 -11.61
N LEU A 352 -3.30 65.97 -12.58
CA LEU A 352 -4.32 66.40 -13.53
C LEU A 352 -5.63 66.78 -12.82
N ARG A 353 -6.06 66.00 -11.81
CA ARG A 353 -7.24 66.31 -10.98
C ARG A 353 -7.08 67.60 -10.16
N SER A 354 -5.86 67.90 -9.71
CA SER A 354 -5.58 69.12 -8.95
C SER A 354 -5.63 70.39 -9.81
N ARG A 355 -5.39 70.28 -11.13
CA ARG A 355 -5.50 71.41 -12.07
C ARG A 355 -6.95 71.73 -12.45
N THR A 356 -7.85 70.74 -12.48
CA THR A 356 -9.26 70.94 -12.86
C THR A 356 -10.12 71.55 -11.76
N HIS A 357 -9.70 71.50 -10.49
CA HIS A 357 -10.40 72.11 -9.35
C HIS A 357 -9.71 73.40 -8.90
N HIS A 358 -9.81 74.47 -9.69
CA HIS A 358 -9.54 75.85 -9.25
C HIS A 358 -10.84 76.58 -8.88
N GLY A 359 -11.64 76.00 -7.99
CA GLY A 359 -12.84 76.68 -7.49
C GLY A 359 -13.79 75.77 -6.74
N SER A 360 -13.54 75.54 -5.45
CA SER A 360 -14.57 75.51 -4.38
C SER A 360 -13.93 75.03 -3.09
N ASN A 361 -14.14 75.81 -2.03
CA ASN A 361 -13.58 75.69 -0.69
C ASN A 361 -13.46 74.27 -0.14
N ALA A 362 -12.26 73.99 0.36
CA ALA A 362 -11.93 72.86 1.21
C ALA A 362 -12.84 72.80 2.44
N ARG A 363 -13.52 71.65 2.63
CA ARG A 363 -14.00 71.27 3.96
C ARG A 363 -12.90 70.51 4.67
N HIS A 364 -12.22 71.23 5.57
CA HIS A 364 -11.41 70.65 6.63
C HIS A 364 -12.25 69.66 7.46
N PHE A 365 -11.97 68.37 7.34
CA PHE A 365 -12.31 67.40 8.39
C PHE A 365 -11.09 67.27 9.31
N GLY A 366 -10.98 68.22 10.25
CA GLY A 366 -10.08 68.15 11.39
C GLY A 366 -10.85 67.76 12.65
N GLY A 367 -10.33 66.79 13.40
CA GLY A 367 -10.76 66.49 14.76
C GLY A 367 -10.98 65.00 15.03
N ALA A 368 -10.19 64.44 15.95
CA ALA A 368 -10.36 63.14 16.65
C ALA A 368 -9.83 61.83 16.02
N LEU A 369 -9.32 61.79 14.78
CA LEU A 369 -8.70 60.57 14.22
C LEU A 369 -7.17 60.65 14.07
N VAL A 370 -6.51 61.33 15.02
CA VAL A 370 -5.06 61.59 15.01
C VAL A 370 -4.27 60.55 15.82
N TRP A 371 -4.92 59.62 16.53
CA TRP A 371 -4.24 58.68 17.45
C TRP A 371 -4.22 57.20 17.06
N LEU A 372 -4.67 56.81 15.85
CA LEU A 372 -4.72 55.39 15.45
C LEU A 372 -3.69 55.00 14.37
N GLY A 373 -2.94 55.95 13.80
CA GLY A 373 -1.83 55.66 12.88
C GLY A 373 -0.53 55.24 13.58
N ALA A 374 -0.36 55.60 14.86
CA ALA A 374 0.83 55.28 15.64
C ALA A 374 0.76 53.90 16.31
N GLY A 375 -0.44 53.39 16.63
CA GLY A 375 -0.61 52.12 17.35
C GLY A 375 -0.33 50.86 16.52
N ALA A 376 -0.45 50.94 15.19
CA ALA A 376 -0.14 49.81 14.30
C ALA A 376 1.38 49.60 14.10
N ILE A 377 2.20 50.60 14.45
CA ILE A 377 3.65 50.55 14.31
C ILE A 377 4.29 49.86 15.54
N THR A 378 3.68 49.95 16.72
CA THR A 378 4.22 49.34 17.94
C THR A 378 4.00 47.82 18.03
N VAL A 379 3.01 47.27 17.33
CA VAL A 379 2.74 45.80 17.34
C VAL A 379 3.56 45.06 16.28
N GLY A 380 3.96 45.72 15.19
CA GLY A 380 4.85 45.15 14.17
C GLY A 380 6.31 45.03 14.61
N ILE A 381 6.77 45.89 15.53
CA ILE A 381 8.16 45.88 16.04
C ILE A 381 8.38 44.75 17.06
N GLY A 382 7.34 44.32 17.80
CA GLY A 382 7.45 43.27 18.82
C GLY A 382 7.54 41.83 18.27
N ALA A 383 6.91 41.54 17.13
CA ALA A 383 6.91 40.18 16.56
C ALA A 383 8.16 39.87 15.71
N ALA A 384 8.87 40.90 15.24
CA ALA A 384 10.06 40.75 14.39
C ALA A 384 11.37 40.51 15.15
N LEU A 385 11.42 40.75 16.46
CA LEU A 385 12.62 40.56 17.29
C LEU A 385 12.73 39.17 17.95
N ALA A 386 11.78 38.26 17.71
CA ALA A 386 11.71 36.98 18.41
C ALA A 386 12.24 35.75 17.62
N GLN A 387 12.79 35.91 16.42
CA GLN A 387 13.31 34.79 15.60
C GLN A 387 14.85 34.77 15.45
N GLY A 388 15.56 35.39 16.39
CA GLY A 388 17.00 35.19 16.56
C GLY A 388 17.28 34.11 17.60
N SER A 389 17.16 32.83 17.25
CA SER A 389 17.82 31.77 18.01
C SER A 389 18.24 30.63 17.08
N GLY A 390 19.53 30.66 16.73
CA GLY A 390 20.21 29.47 16.25
C GLY A 390 20.23 28.44 17.37
N SER A 391 19.82 27.21 17.05
CA SER A 391 20.02 26.04 17.89
C SER A 391 21.53 25.82 18.09
N ALA A 392 22.03 26.13 19.28
CA ALA A 392 23.33 25.68 19.73
C ALA A 392 23.21 24.22 20.15
N SER A 393 23.92 23.35 19.43
CA SER A 393 24.30 22.02 19.91
C SER A 393 25.33 22.23 21.02
N ALA A 394 25.03 21.75 22.23
CA ALA A 394 26.02 21.62 23.29
C ALA A 394 26.53 20.19 23.29
N ASP A 395 27.79 20.08 22.87
CA ASP A 395 28.70 18.97 23.12
C ASP A 395 29.16 19.04 24.58
N THR A 396 29.04 17.92 25.32
CA THR A 396 29.82 17.69 26.53
C THR A 396 30.24 16.24 26.57
N GLY A 397 31.47 15.97 26.12
CA GLY A 397 32.19 14.75 26.44
C GLY A 397 32.92 14.83 27.80
N HIS A 398 33.05 13.64 28.41
CA HIS A 398 33.99 13.22 29.48
C HIS A 398 33.65 13.72 30.90
N SER A 399 33.76 12.94 31.98
CA SER A 399 34.56 11.75 32.29
C SER A 399 33.96 10.98 33.47
N GLY A 400 34.12 9.65 33.50
CA GLY A 400 33.73 8.82 34.64
C GLY A 400 34.69 8.90 35.83
N ARG A 401 34.19 8.56 37.03
CA ARG A 401 34.90 7.75 38.04
C ARG A 401 33.92 7.19 39.08
N SER A 402 34.26 5.99 39.53
CA SER A 402 33.57 5.06 40.41
C SER A 402 33.80 5.31 41.92
N ASP A 403 33.17 4.46 42.73
CA ASP A 403 33.42 4.09 44.14
C ASP A 403 32.48 4.80 45.15
N ALA A 404 31.88 4.17 46.17
CA ALA A 404 31.72 2.80 46.67
C ALA A 404 30.66 2.88 47.80
N GLY A 405 29.93 1.79 48.10
CA GLY A 405 29.09 1.70 49.32
C GLY A 405 29.94 1.44 50.59
N PRO A 406 29.39 0.90 51.70
CA PRO A 406 27.99 0.62 52.05
C PRO A 406 27.64 0.97 53.54
N ALA A 407 26.39 0.71 53.98
CA ALA A 407 26.06 -0.06 55.21
C ALA A 407 24.58 0.08 55.65
N SER A 408 23.95 -1.08 55.91
CA SER A 408 22.67 -1.25 56.64
C SER A 408 22.88 -1.21 58.17
N PRO A 409 21.80 -1.28 58.99
CA PRO A 409 21.36 -2.59 59.46
C PRO A 409 19.84 -2.80 59.63
N THR A 410 19.54 -4.08 59.82
CA THR A 410 18.28 -4.86 59.85
C THR A 410 17.43 -4.78 61.13
N ARG A 411 16.13 -5.14 61.03
CA ARG A 411 15.40 -5.87 62.10
C ARG A 411 14.29 -6.81 61.55
N HIS A 412 14.35 -8.07 62.01
CA HIS A 412 13.37 -9.19 61.92
C HIS A 412 11.99 -8.85 62.54
N GLY A 413 10.87 -9.57 62.32
CA GLY A 413 10.57 -10.82 61.63
C GLY A 413 9.07 -11.20 61.78
N ASP A 414 8.65 -12.16 60.93
CA ASP A 414 7.53 -13.13 60.99
C ASP A 414 6.04 -12.70 61.04
N ALA A 415 5.30 -13.07 59.98
CA ALA A 415 4.29 -14.15 60.03
C ALA A 415 3.53 -14.32 58.69
N VAL A 416 3.47 -15.57 58.22
CA VAL A 416 2.79 -16.05 57.01
C VAL A 416 1.27 -16.17 57.24
N LYS A 417 0.46 -15.68 56.29
CA LYS A 417 -0.91 -16.19 56.04
C LYS A 417 -1.20 -16.25 54.53
N ALA A 418 -1.41 -17.47 54.05
CA ALA A 418 -1.95 -17.78 52.73
C ALA A 418 -3.43 -17.37 52.62
N ASN A 419 -3.87 -16.91 51.45
CA ASN A 419 -5.27 -16.95 51.05
C ASN A 419 -5.43 -17.15 49.54
N ALA A 420 -6.35 -18.06 49.22
CA ALA A 420 -6.66 -18.69 47.94
C ALA A 420 -7.27 -17.76 46.87
N PRO A 421 -7.26 -18.16 45.58
CA PRO A 421 -7.77 -17.35 44.47
C PRO A 421 -9.31 -17.31 44.44
N LYS A 422 -9.87 -16.11 44.28
CA LYS A 422 -11.32 -15.87 44.24
C LYS A 422 -11.85 -16.03 42.82
N VAL A 423 -12.62 -17.09 42.62
CA VAL A 423 -13.48 -17.34 41.45
C VAL A 423 -14.53 -16.23 41.34
N VAL A 424 -14.60 -15.55 40.18
CA VAL A 424 -15.69 -14.64 39.83
C VAL A 424 -16.51 -15.30 38.72
N ARG A 425 -17.73 -15.75 39.07
CA ARG A 425 -18.78 -16.12 38.12
C ARG A 425 -19.50 -14.85 37.61
N PRO A 426 -20.07 -14.88 36.39
CA PRO A 426 -20.59 -13.70 35.71
C PRO A 426 -21.96 -13.30 36.24
N SER A 427 -22.16 -12.01 36.55
CA SER A 427 -23.49 -11.45 36.82
C SER A 427 -24.06 -10.85 35.54
N ALA A 428 -25.15 -11.43 35.08
CA ALA A 428 -26.04 -10.88 34.07
C ALA A 428 -26.47 -9.44 34.46
N GLY A 429 -25.99 -8.46 33.70
CA GLY A 429 -26.40 -7.06 33.79
C GLY A 429 -27.54 -6.80 32.81
N ALA A 430 -28.75 -6.73 33.36
CA ALA A 430 -29.98 -6.46 32.64
C ALA A 430 -29.89 -5.17 31.78
N ASN A 431 -30.38 -5.32 30.56
CA ASN A 431 -30.64 -4.30 29.57
C ASN A 431 -31.54 -3.20 30.17
N ARG A 432 -30.95 -2.05 30.54
CA ARG A 432 -31.71 -0.85 30.93
C ARG A 432 -31.68 0.11 29.75
N THR A 433 -32.73 0.02 28.93
CA THR A 433 -33.16 1.08 28.03
C THR A 433 -33.36 2.37 28.81
N THR A 434 -32.43 3.33 28.70
CA THR A 434 -32.66 4.69 29.18
C THR A 434 -33.61 5.40 28.22
N ALA A 435 -34.89 5.35 28.57
CA ALA A 435 -35.92 6.23 28.07
C ALA A 435 -35.52 7.71 28.27
N GLY A 436 -35.93 8.54 27.31
CA GLY A 436 -35.56 9.95 27.17
C GLY A 436 -35.72 10.76 28.45
N ARG A 437 -34.62 11.40 28.85
CA ARG A 437 -34.64 12.49 29.81
C ARG A 437 -34.75 13.79 29.02
N ALA A 438 -35.87 14.48 29.19
CA ALA A 438 -36.12 15.81 28.64
C ALA A 438 -34.92 16.75 28.87
N GLU A 439 -34.46 17.39 27.79
CA GLU A 439 -33.42 18.41 27.79
C GLU A 439 -33.78 19.50 28.80
N LYS A 440 -32.96 19.62 29.86
CA LYS A 440 -32.89 20.84 30.64
C LYS A 440 -32.31 21.92 29.74
N ASN A 441 -32.95 23.10 29.71
CA ASN A 441 -32.44 24.31 29.07
C ASN A 441 -30.91 24.43 29.23
N PRO A 442 -30.16 24.61 28.12
CA PRO A 442 -28.70 24.63 28.16
C PRO A 442 -28.24 25.82 29.00
N ARG A 443 -27.27 25.59 29.89
CA ARG A 443 -26.69 26.68 30.69
C ARG A 443 -25.77 27.52 29.78
N PRO A 444 -25.47 28.79 30.10
CA PRO A 444 -24.67 29.66 29.24
C PRO A 444 -23.27 29.11 28.87
N HIS A 445 -22.69 28.26 29.73
CA HIS A 445 -21.42 27.57 29.47
C HIS A 445 -21.51 26.45 28.41
N ASP A 446 -22.69 25.85 28.23
CA ASP A 446 -22.91 24.82 27.21
C ASP A 446 -22.99 25.43 25.81
N VAL A 447 -23.55 26.64 25.70
CA VAL A 447 -23.61 27.40 24.45
C VAL A 447 -22.22 27.88 24.03
N LEU A 448 -21.42 28.40 24.97
CA LEU A 448 -20.06 28.84 24.67
C LEU A 448 -19.17 27.67 24.23
N GLY A 449 -19.28 26.52 24.91
CA GLY A 449 -18.59 25.29 24.55
C GLY A 449 -19.04 24.73 23.19
N TRP A 450 -20.33 24.82 22.89
CA TRP A 450 -20.90 24.45 21.60
C TRP A 450 -20.39 25.37 20.47
N VAL A 451 -20.45 26.70 20.64
CA VAL A 451 -19.93 27.68 19.65
C VAL A 451 -18.43 27.49 19.44
N ARG A 452 -17.67 27.28 20.52
CA ARG A 452 -16.22 27.01 20.47
C ARG A 452 -15.91 25.82 19.59
N ARG A 453 -16.68 24.75 19.73
CA ARG A 453 -16.53 23.52 18.97
C ARG A 453 -16.88 23.73 17.50
N GLU A 454 -17.95 24.46 17.21
CA GLU A 454 -18.41 24.73 15.86
C GLU A 454 -17.46 25.62 15.06
N LEU A 455 -16.91 26.66 15.70
CA LEU A 455 -15.88 27.52 15.11
C LEU A 455 -14.57 26.76 14.87
N ARG A 456 -14.20 25.86 15.80
CA ARG A 456 -13.00 25.03 15.64
C ARG A 456 -13.09 24.12 14.42
N TYR A 457 -14.25 23.48 14.21
CA TYR A 457 -14.49 22.70 13.00
C TYR A 457 -14.54 23.60 11.76
N THR A 458 -15.38 24.63 11.77
CA THR A 458 -15.66 25.44 10.56
C THR A 458 -14.42 26.15 10.02
N LEU A 459 -13.50 26.59 10.89
CA LEU A 459 -12.33 27.36 10.49
C LEU A 459 -11.02 26.57 10.54
N PHE A 460 -10.92 25.56 11.40
CA PHE A 460 -9.65 24.91 11.72
C PHE A 460 -9.77 23.38 11.76
N ASN A 461 -10.64 22.78 10.94
CA ASN A 461 -10.74 21.32 10.86
C ASN A 461 -9.38 20.74 10.51
N LYS A 462 -8.97 19.66 11.17
CA LYS A 462 -7.80 18.87 10.76
C LYS A 462 -8.33 17.68 9.96
N PRO A 463 -7.77 17.40 8.76
CA PRO A 463 -8.24 16.27 7.99
C PRO A 463 -8.00 14.96 8.76
N PRO A 464 -8.90 13.97 8.64
CA PRO A 464 -8.68 12.68 9.26
C PRO A 464 -7.44 12.00 8.66
N VAL A 465 -6.71 11.26 9.49
CA VAL A 465 -5.56 10.44 9.07
C VAL A 465 -5.90 8.98 9.32
N ILE A 466 -5.76 8.16 8.28
CA ILE A 466 -6.00 6.71 8.30
C ILE A 466 -4.65 6.02 8.07
N SER A 467 -4.29 5.12 8.98
CA SER A 467 -3.07 4.31 8.93
C SER A 467 -3.41 2.85 9.21
N PRO A 468 -3.86 2.10 8.19
CA PRO A 468 -4.38 0.74 8.39
C PRO A 468 -3.29 -0.20 8.90
N VAL A 469 -3.64 -1.04 9.86
CA VAL A 469 -2.81 -2.12 10.39
C VAL A 469 -3.62 -3.40 10.44
N GLN A 470 -3.06 -4.46 9.87
CA GLN A 470 -3.60 -5.82 9.99
C GLN A 470 -3.12 -6.45 11.30
N HIS A 471 -4.00 -7.16 12.00
CA HIS A 471 -3.70 -7.76 13.30
C HIS A 471 -3.56 -9.28 13.21
N SER A 472 -4.66 -9.97 12.92
CA SER A 472 -4.70 -11.42 12.94
C SER A 472 -5.59 -11.95 11.84
N GLN A 473 -5.28 -13.19 11.44
CA GLN A 473 -6.10 -14.00 10.54
C GLN A 473 -6.52 -15.26 11.30
N ASP A 474 -7.80 -15.59 11.23
CA ASP A 474 -8.32 -16.86 11.74
C ASP A 474 -7.82 -18.00 10.83
N PRO A 475 -7.08 -18.99 11.37
CA PRO A 475 -6.51 -20.08 10.58
C PRO A 475 -7.55 -21.06 10.03
N VAL A 476 -8.81 -21.02 10.51
CA VAL A 476 -9.89 -21.91 10.07
C VAL A 476 -10.80 -21.23 9.05
N THR A 477 -11.17 -19.97 9.30
CA THR A 477 -12.14 -19.26 8.44
C THR A 477 -11.48 -18.32 7.43
N GLY A 478 -10.19 -18.02 7.58
CA GLY A 478 -9.49 -17.04 6.76
C GLY A 478 -9.89 -15.58 7.05
N VAL A 479 -10.79 -15.34 8.01
CA VAL A 479 -11.25 -13.99 8.38
C VAL A 479 -10.07 -13.19 8.93
N VAL A 480 -9.86 -12.00 8.37
CA VAL A 480 -8.80 -11.10 8.79
C VAL A 480 -9.38 -9.93 9.57
N THR A 481 -8.73 -9.57 10.68
CA THR A 481 -9.07 -8.40 11.48
C THR A 481 -7.95 -7.37 11.46
N GLY A 482 -8.33 -6.10 11.56
CA GLY A 482 -7.38 -4.99 11.61
C GLY A 482 -8.01 -3.73 12.18
N ASP A 483 -7.22 -2.67 12.23
CA ASP A 483 -7.63 -1.34 12.67
C ASP A 483 -7.16 -0.31 11.64
N LEU A 484 -8.00 0.68 11.35
CA LEU A 484 -7.68 1.80 10.48
C LEU A 484 -6.77 2.85 11.16
N HIS A 485 -6.55 2.74 12.48
CA HIS A 485 -5.91 3.71 13.37
C HIS A 485 -6.29 5.16 13.03
N GLY A 486 -7.60 5.37 12.82
CA GLY A 486 -8.15 6.65 12.44
C GLY A 486 -7.96 7.67 13.56
N THR A 487 -7.04 8.62 13.41
CA THR A 487 -6.97 9.74 14.34
C THR A 487 -7.91 10.83 13.86
N ASN A 488 -8.94 11.12 14.66
CA ASN A 488 -9.73 12.31 14.42
C ASN A 488 -8.92 13.52 14.89
N GLY A 489 -8.48 14.35 13.95
CA GLY A 489 -7.87 15.64 14.27
C GLY A 489 -8.82 16.61 15.00
N SER A 490 -10.06 16.21 15.27
CA SER A 490 -11.15 16.93 15.93
C SER A 490 -11.79 16.05 17.03
N ARG A 491 -12.38 16.63 18.10
CA ARG A 491 -13.00 15.87 19.22
C ARG A 491 -14.27 15.06 18.87
N GLY A 492 -14.69 15.04 17.61
CA GLY A 492 -15.87 14.29 17.12
C GLY A 492 -15.50 12.82 16.87
N GLY A 493 -16.48 11.94 16.67
CA GLY A 493 -16.20 10.60 16.11
C GLY A 493 -15.90 10.69 14.61
N LEU A 494 -15.20 9.69 14.07
CA LEU A 494 -15.10 9.48 12.61
C LEU A 494 -16.31 8.69 12.13
N THR A 495 -16.79 8.99 10.93
CA THR A 495 -17.74 8.13 10.22
C THR A 495 -17.02 7.49 9.06
N TYR A 496 -17.07 6.17 8.95
CA TYR A 496 -16.44 5.43 7.87
C TYR A 496 -17.45 5.04 6.81
N THR A 497 -17.04 5.12 5.55
CA THR A 497 -17.75 4.55 4.40
C THR A 497 -16.78 3.66 3.65
N VAL A 498 -17.23 2.46 3.27
CA VAL A 498 -16.38 1.41 2.70
C VAL A 498 -16.95 0.92 1.37
N SER A 499 -16.09 0.73 0.38
CA SER A 499 -16.43 0.03 -0.86
C SER A 499 -16.31 -1.48 -0.64
N GLN A 500 -17.31 -2.26 -1.05
CA GLN A 500 -17.21 -3.72 -0.99
C GLN A 500 -16.38 -4.23 -2.19
N PRO A 501 -15.31 -5.00 -1.96
CA PRO A 501 -14.61 -5.71 -3.03
C PRO A 501 -15.41 -6.93 -3.49
N ASP A 502 -15.09 -7.46 -4.67
CA ASP A 502 -15.81 -8.61 -5.24
C ASP A 502 -15.44 -9.94 -4.57
N ASN A 503 -14.22 -10.04 -4.03
CA ASN A 503 -13.65 -11.27 -3.48
C ASN A 503 -13.69 -11.36 -1.94
N ALA A 504 -14.38 -10.43 -1.27
CA ALA A 504 -14.56 -10.44 0.19
C ALA A 504 -15.72 -9.54 0.64
N ALA A 505 -16.30 -9.84 1.80
CA ALA A 505 -17.16 -8.92 2.51
C ALA A 505 -16.35 -8.15 3.57
N VAL A 506 -16.45 -6.82 3.57
CA VAL A 506 -15.72 -5.95 4.50
C VAL A 506 -16.68 -5.23 5.42
N HIS A 507 -16.49 -5.36 6.72
CA HIS A 507 -17.21 -4.62 7.74
C HIS A 507 -16.27 -3.71 8.51
N VAL A 508 -16.62 -2.42 8.65
CA VAL A 508 -15.86 -1.45 9.44
C VAL A 508 -16.75 -0.97 10.58
N ASN A 509 -16.30 -1.16 11.82
CA ASN A 509 -16.99 -0.71 13.01
C ASN A 509 -16.80 0.79 13.22
N PRO A 510 -17.70 1.47 13.97
CA PRO A 510 -17.57 2.89 14.29
C PRO A 510 -16.29 3.26 15.05
N ASP A 511 -15.66 2.30 15.75
CA ASP A 511 -14.41 2.50 16.48
C ASP A 511 -13.16 2.48 15.57
N GLY A 512 -13.30 2.13 14.29
CA GLY A 512 -12.20 2.04 13.32
C GLY A 512 -11.63 0.63 13.15
N THR A 513 -12.07 -0.34 13.95
CA THR A 513 -11.75 -1.75 13.71
C THR A 513 -12.48 -2.26 12.47
N PHE A 514 -11.86 -3.16 11.72
CA PHE A 514 -12.45 -3.77 10.55
C PHE A 514 -12.28 -5.28 10.54
N THR A 515 -13.21 -5.95 9.85
CA THR A 515 -13.22 -7.38 9.62
C THR A 515 -13.39 -7.62 8.12
N VAL A 516 -12.49 -8.42 7.55
CA VAL A 516 -12.55 -8.88 6.16
C VAL A 516 -12.87 -10.36 6.17
N THR A 517 -14.01 -10.72 5.61
CA THR A 517 -14.41 -12.10 5.38
C THR A 517 -14.17 -12.41 3.90
N PRO A 518 -13.03 -13.05 3.54
CA PRO A 518 -12.76 -13.43 2.16
C PRO A 518 -13.80 -14.43 1.64
N ASP A 519 -13.99 -14.46 0.32
CA ASP A 519 -14.74 -15.54 -0.32
C ASP A 519 -13.99 -16.89 -0.22
N ALA A 520 -14.66 -17.98 -0.59
CA ALA A 520 -14.09 -19.31 -0.47
C ALA A 520 -12.77 -19.44 -1.26
N THR A 521 -12.71 -18.93 -2.49
CA THR A 521 -11.51 -19.02 -3.32
C THR A 521 -10.32 -18.27 -2.71
N THR A 522 -10.52 -17.03 -2.27
CA THR A 522 -9.46 -16.20 -1.67
C THR A 522 -9.02 -16.74 -0.32
N ALA A 523 -9.93 -17.30 0.48
CA ALA A 523 -9.59 -17.95 1.74
C ALA A 523 -8.65 -19.15 1.51
N HIS A 524 -9.02 -20.05 0.59
CA HIS A 524 -8.28 -21.29 0.38
C HIS A 524 -6.94 -21.07 -0.33
N ILE A 525 -6.92 -20.27 -1.40
CA ILE A 525 -5.72 -20.07 -2.23
C ILE A 525 -4.81 -18.97 -1.67
N GLY A 526 -5.34 -18.07 -0.84
CA GLY A 526 -4.64 -16.88 -0.38
C GLY A 526 -4.58 -15.79 -1.44
N GLY A 527 -4.12 -14.60 -1.06
CA GLY A 527 -4.07 -13.44 -1.93
C GLY A 527 -4.12 -12.12 -1.16
N SER A 528 -4.60 -11.07 -1.81
CA SER A 528 -4.81 -9.77 -1.16
C SER A 528 -6.22 -9.25 -1.48
N VAL A 529 -6.87 -8.69 -0.47
CA VAL A 529 -8.17 -8.02 -0.58
C VAL A 529 -7.93 -6.52 -0.51
N SER A 530 -8.33 -5.80 -1.54
CA SER A 530 -8.19 -4.34 -1.61
C SER A 530 -9.55 -3.66 -1.57
N PHE A 531 -9.73 -2.73 -0.63
CA PHE A 531 -10.94 -1.92 -0.53
C PHE A 531 -10.61 -0.47 -0.19
N THR A 532 -11.50 0.45 -0.57
CA THR A 532 -11.36 1.87 -0.24
C THR A 532 -12.18 2.20 1.00
N VAL A 533 -11.55 2.92 1.93
CA VAL A 533 -12.22 3.49 3.10
C VAL A 533 -12.14 5.00 3.03
N THR A 534 -13.29 5.65 3.18
CA THR A 534 -13.38 7.09 3.36
C THR A 534 -13.80 7.39 4.79
N ALA A 535 -12.92 8.03 5.55
CA ALA A 535 -13.22 8.56 6.88
C ALA A 535 -13.69 10.02 6.75
N ASP A 536 -14.83 10.34 7.36
CA ASP A 536 -15.43 11.69 7.40
C ASP A 536 -15.49 12.17 8.86
N ASN A 537 -14.96 13.38 9.12
CA ASN A 537 -15.03 14.02 10.43
C ASN A 537 -15.93 15.26 10.47
N GLY A 538 -16.59 15.61 9.37
CA GLY A 538 -17.45 16.78 9.24
C GLY A 538 -18.94 16.51 9.43
N ARG A 539 -19.39 15.26 9.29
CA ARG A 539 -20.82 14.91 9.35
C ARG A 539 -21.50 15.30 10.68
N ALA A 540 -20.79 15.20 11.81
CA ALA A 540 -21.31 15.54 13.13
C ALA A 540 -21.40 17.06 13.40
N TYR A 541 -20.82 17.89 12.53
CA TYR A 541 -20.72 19.34 12.70
C TYR A 541 -21.49 20.12 11.64
N ARG A 542 -22.40 19.49 10.90
CA ARG A 542 -23.24 20.20 9.94
C ARG A 542 -24.47 20.75 10.64
N LEU A 543 -24.55 22.08 10.80
CA LEU A 543 -25.74 22.73 11.31
C LEU A 543 -26.94 22.53 10.35
N PRO A 544 -28.17 22.37 10.85
CA PRO A 544 -29.34 22.28 10.00
C PRO A 544 -29.77 23.66 9.45
N GLY A 545 -30.48 23.66 8.31
CA GLY A 545 -31.13 24.86 7.76
C GLY A 545 -30.17 25.94 7.20
N MET A 546 -30.59 27.21 7.32
CA MET A 546 -29.83 28.36 6.77
C MET A 546 -28.49 28.59 7.47
N LEU A 547 -28.37 28.26 8.76
CA LEU A 547 -27.11 28.33 9.50
C LEU A 547 -26.09 27.32 8.95
N GLY A 548 -26.52 26.12 8.58
CA GLY A 548 -25.69 25.13 7.88
C GLY A 548 -25.21 25.58 6.51
N ARG A 549 -26.05 26.31 5.77
CA ARG A 549 -25.66 26.91 4.48
C ARG A 549 -24.61 28.00 4.64
N ILE A 550 -24.75 28.85 5.67
CA ILE A 550 -23.74 29.87 5.97
C ILE A 550 -22.44 29.21 6.44
N GLN A 551 -22.53 28.24 7.34
CA GLN A 551 -21.39 27.48 7.83
C GLN A 551 -20.64 26.78 6.70
N SER A 552 -21.34 26.09 5.79
CA SER A 552 -20.73 25.40 4.65
C SER A 552 -20.05 26.35 3.69
N VAL A 553 -20.60 27.55 3.45
CA VAL A 553 -19.92 28.60 2.66
C VAL A 553 -18.64 29.06 3.35
N ILE A 554 -18.68 29.34 4.66
CA ILE A 554 -17.49 29.75 5.42
C ILE A 554 -16.45 28.62 5.43
N HIS A 555 -16.87 27.38 5.66
CA HIS A 555 -16.00 26.22 5.69
C HIS A 555 -15.36 25.94 4.32
N TYR A 556 -16.15 26.06 3.24
CA TYR A 556 -15.68 25.93 1.86
C TYR A 556 -14.57 26.95 1.54
N TYR A 557 -14.77 28.22 1.90
CA TYR A 557 -13.74 29.23 1.70
C TYR A 557 -12.54 29.02 2.63
N ALA A 558 -12.75 28.58 3.88
CA ALA A 558 -11.67 28.24 4.81
C ALA A 558 -10.81 27.07 4.30
N GLN A 559 -11.41 26.06 3.65
CA GLN A 559 -10.72 24.97 2.97
C GLN A 559 -9.90 25.47 1.77
N ARG A 560 -10.51 26.28 0.89
CA ARG A 560 -9.82 26.86 -0.28
C ARG A 560 -8.64 27.76 0.10
N LEU A 561 -8.75 28.47 1.21
CA LEU A 561 -7.69 29.33 1.75
C LEU A 561 -6.65 28.55 2.57
N GLY A 562 -6.82 27.23 2.75
CA GLY A 562 -5.90 26.37 3.49
C GLY A 562 -5.93 26.57 5.02
N ILE A 563 -6.93 27.30 5.53
CA ILE A 563 -7.14 27.58 6.95
C ILE A 563 -7.75 26.35 7.63
N SER A 564 -8.69 25.70 6.95
CA SER A 564 -9.32 24.44 7.37
C SER A 564 -8.89 23.29 6.47
N GLY A 565 -8.79 22.08 7.03
CA GLY A 565 -8.56 20.83 6.32
C GLY A 565 -9.83 20.29 5.64
N GLN A 566 -9.63 19.32 4.75
CA GLN A 566 -10.72 18.56 4.12
C GLN A 566 -11.48 17.75 5.16
N ASP A 567 -12.79 17.61 4.96
CA ASP A 567 -13.68 16.86 5.86
C ASP A 567 -13.54 15.35 5.76
N SER A 568 -12.96 14.87 4.66
CA SER A 568 -12.79 13.46 4.39
C SER A 568 -11.40 13.15 3.86
N ALA A 569 -10.93 11.95 4.22
CA ALA A 569 -9.74 11.35 3.64
C ALA A 569 -10.11 9.95 3.17
N THR A 570 -9.69 9.62 1.95
CA THR A 570 -9.89 8.29 1.36
C THR A 570 -8.54 7.60 1.24
N THR A 571 -8.47 6.38 1.76
CA THR A 571 -7.29 5.51 1.70
C THR A 571 -7.70 4.16 1.14
N THR A 572 -6.84 3.57 0.32
CA THR A 572 -6.97 2.17 -0.10
C THR A 572 -6.30 1.29 0.95
N VAL A 573 -7.04 0.34 1.48
CA VAL A 573 -6.55 -0.67 2.43
C VAL A 573 -6.33 -1.95 1.65
N SER A 574 -5.11 -2.49 1.72
CA SER A 574 -4.77 -3.82 1.22
C SER A 574 -4.59 -4.74 2.42
N VAL A 575 -5.28 -5.88 2.40
CA VAL A 575 -5.25 -6.88 3.46
C VAL A 575 -4.75 -8.18 2.86
N ASP A 576 -3.66 -8.71 3.40
CA ASP A 576 -3.10 -9.96 2.92
C ASP A 576 -3.80 -11.13 3.61
N VAL A 577 -4.27 -12.07 2.81
CA VAL A 577 -4.97 -13.29 3.24
C VAL A 577 -4.05 -14.47 2.96
N ALA A 578 -3.55 -15.13 4.01
CA ALA A 578 -2.79 -16.35 3.86
C ALA A 578 -3.70 -17.52 3.44
N SER A 579 -3.19 -18.45 2.64
CA SER A 579 -3.93 -19.65 2.26
C SER A 579 -4.23 -20.53 3.47
N ILE A 580 -5.51 -20.86 3.70
CA ILE A 580 -5.90 -21.81 4.76
C ILE A 580 -6.00 -23.26 4.28
N ASN A 581 -5.97 -23.50 2.95
CA ASN A 581 -6.22 -24.81 2.36
C ASN A 581 -5.33 -25.94 2.93
N LYS A 582 -5.89 -27.14 3.05
CA LYS A 582 -5.20 -28.38 3.44
C LYS A 582 -5.61 -29.45 2.46
N ALA A 583 -4.60 -30.12 1.87
CA ALA A 583 -4.87 -31.17 0.90
C ALA A 583 -5.74 -32.30 1.50
N PRO A 584 -6.57 -32.94 0.66
CA PRO A 584 -7.43 -34.03 1.09
C PRO A 584 -6.60 -35.26 1.49
N SER A 585 -7.18 -36.12 2.32
CA SER A 585 -6.55 -37.36 2.77
C SER A 585 -7.36 -38.58 2.31
N ILE A 586 -6.67 -39.65 1.88
CA ILE A 586 -7.30 -40.90 1.49
C ILE A 586 -7.03 -41.93 2.61
N SER A 587 -8.09 -42.41 3.25
CA SER A 587 -7.99 -43.35 4.38
C SER A 587 -8.01 -44.82 3.95
N GLY A 588 -8.46 -45.10 2.72
CA GLY A 588 -8.49 -46.44 2.13
C GLY A 588 -9.55 -46.55 1.04
N TYR A 589 -9.87 -47.79 0.67
CA TYR A 589 -10.93 -48.12 -0.28
C TYR A 589 -11.57 -49.45 0.09
N SER A 590 -12.79 -49.67 -0.39
CA SER A 590 -13.46 -50.97 -0.37
C SER A 590 -13.67 -51.47 -1.78
N ASP A 591 -13.54 -52.77 -2.00
CA ASP A 591 -13.77 -53.41 -3.28
C ASP A 591 -14.62 -54.68 -3.16
N THR A 592 -15.17 -55.12 -4.27
CA THR A 592 -15.91 -56.38 -4.39
C THR A 592 -15.69 -56.92 -5.79
N THR A 593 -15.31 -58.19 -5.89
CA THR A 593 -15.06 -58.87 -7.16
C THR A 593 -16.28 -59.67 -7.60
N SER A 594 -16.69 -59.49 -8.84
CA SER A 594 -17.72 -60.28 -9.50
C SER A 594 -17.19 -61.67 -9.83
N SER A 595 -17.91 -62.70 -9.40
CA SER A 595 -17.60 -64.10 -9.73
C SER A 595 -17.98 -64.48 -11.17
N VAL A 596 -18.71 -63.61 -11.89
CA VAL A 596 -19.21 -63.91 -13.23
C VAL A 596 -18.19 -63.51 -14.30
N ASP A 597 -17.69 -62.28 -14.22
CA ASP A 597 -16.83 -61.66 -15.25
C ASP A 597 -15.48 -61.18 -14.71
N GLY A 598 -15.26 -61.29 -13.40
CA GLY A 598 -14.03 -60.84 -12.76
C GLY A 598 -13.91 -59.33 -12.60
N SER A 599 -14.97 -58.57 -12.91
CA SER A 599 -14.98 -57.12 -12.70
C SER A 599 -14.92 -56.79 -11.21
N VAL A 600 -14.20 -55.71 -10.87
CA VAL A 600 -14.07 -55.22 -9.50
C VAL A 600 -14.75 -53.86 -9.40
N SER A 601 -15.69 -53.73 -8.47
CA SER A 601 -16.33 -52.45 -8.14
C SER A 601 -15.95 -52.01 -6.74
N GLY A 602 -15.75 -50.71 -6.52
CA GLY A 602 -15.34 -50.21 -5.22
C GLY A 602 -15.65 -48.74 -4.96
N GLN A 603 -15.26 -48.29 -3.78
CA GLN A 603 -15.45 -46.93 -3.28
C GLN A 603 -14.19 -46.44 -2.58
N ILE A 604 -13.76 -45.23 -2.92
CA ILE A 604 -12.61 -44.57 -2.33
C ILE A 604 -13.07 -43.78 -1.11
N GLN A 605 -12.40 -43.98 0.01
CA GLN A 605 -12.69 -43.26 1.26
C GLN A 605 -11.69 -42.13 1.40
N ALA A 606 -12.16 -40.91 1.17
CA ALA A 606 -11.36 -39.70 1.29
C ALA A 606 -12.11 -38.64 2.11
N ALA A 607 -11.36 -37.79 2.80
CA ALA A 607 -11.88 -36.68 3.58
C ALA A 607 -10.95 -35.48 3.46
N ASP A 608 -11.56 -34.30 3.39
CA ASP A 608 -10.85 -33.03 3.39
C ASP A 608 -10.91 -32.36 4.77
N PRO A 609 -9.77 -31.93 5.35
CA PRO A 609 -9.75 -31.24 6.64
C PRO A 609 -10.53 -29.91 6.67
N ASN A 610 -10.64 -29.22 5.54
CA ASN A 610 -11.43 -27.99 5.36
C ASN A 610 -12.90 -28.29 5.01
N GLN A 611 -13.27 -29.57 4.89
CA GLN A 611 -14.59 -30.05 4.44
C GLN A 611 -14.96 -29.57 3.02
N ASP A 612 -13.95 -29.37 2.18
CA ASP A 612 -14.14 -29.01 0.77
C ASP A 612 -14.77 -30.16 -0.04
N SER A 613 -15.39 -29.79 -1.17
CA SER A 613 -15.94 -30.77 -2.11
C SER A 613 -14.82 -31.49 -2.83
N LEU A 614 -14.87 -32.82 -2.85
CA LEU A 614 -13.83 -33.65 -3.43
C LEU A 614 -14.12 -33.98 -4.90
N HIS A 615 -13.06 -33.94 -5.71
CA HIS A 615 -13.06 -34.39 -7.09
C HIS A 615 -12.11 -35.58 -7.27
N PHE A 616 -12.64 -36.67 -7.81
CA PHE A 616 -11.90 -37.92 -8.05
C PHE A 616 -11.56 -38.06 -9.53
N SER A 617 -10.32 -38.45 -9.81
CA SER A 617 -9.81 -38.68 -11.16
C SER A 617 -8.71 -39.73 -11.12
N GLY A 618 -8.37 -40.34 -12.26
CA GLY A 618 -7.26 -41.30 -12.29
C GLY A 618 -7.08 -41.91 -13.67
N SER A 619 -6.27 -42.97 -13.72
CA SER A 619 -5.95 -43.65 -14.98
C SER A 619 -7.17 -44.41 -15.50
N ALA A 620 -7.48 -44.25 -16.78
CA ALA A 620 -8.54 -45.01 -17.46
C ALA A 620 -8.13 -46.46 -17.78
N THR A 621 -6.86 -46.78 -17.58
CA THR A 621 -6.29 -48.11 -17.78
C THR A 621 -5.42 -48.47 -16.58
N SER A 622 -5.50 -49.73 -16.16
CA SER A 622 -4.64 -50.29 -15.12
C SER A 622 -3.23 -50.58 -15.63
N ALA A 623 -2.33 -50.97 -14.73
CA ALA A 623 -0.96 -51.31 -15.04
C ALA A 623 -0.86 -52.52 -15.99
N ALA A 624 -1.73 -53.52 -15.84
CA ALA A 624 -1.78 -54.67 -16.75
C ALA A 624 -2.66 -54.44 -18.01
N GLY A 625 -3.29 -53.27 -18.14
CA GLY A 625 -4.05 -52.88 -19.34
C GLY A 625 -5.55 -53.18 -19.30
N GLY A 626 -6.12 -53.47 -18.13
CA GLY A 626 -7.57 -53.53 -17.92
C GLY A 626 -8.20 -52.14 -17.93
N VAL A 627 -9.51 -52.09 -18.13
CA VAL A 627 -10.27 -50.83 -18.24
C VAL A 627 -10.68 -50.35 -16.85
N VAL A 628 -10.43 -49.08 -16.55
CA VAL A 628 -10.76 -48.46 -15.26
C VAL A 628 -11.69 -47.27 -15.49
N THR A 629 -12.76 -47.19 -14.71
CA THR A 629 -13.64 -46.01 -14.64
C THR A 629 -13.66 -45.49 -13.22
N ILE A 630 -13.45 -44.18 -13.03
CA ILE A 630 -13.54 -43.49 -11.74
C ILE A 630 -14.62 -42.42 -11.89
N ASN A 631 -15.64 -42.48 -11.04
CA ASN A 631 -16.75 -41.55 -11.04
C ASN A 631 -16.50 -40.40 -10.07
N ALA A 632 -17.25 -39.30 -10.25
CA ALA A 632 -17.11 -38.09 -9.45
C ALA A 632 -17.46 -38.29 -7.95
N ASP A 633 -18.21 -39.34 -7.60
CA ASP A 633 -18.55 -39.69 -6.23
C ASP A 633 -17.49 -40.56 -5.53
N GLY A 634 -16.38 -40.88 -6.21
CA GLY A 634 -15.32 -41.74 -5.70
C GLY A 634 -15.56 -43.24 -5.90
N SER A 635 -16.66 -43.61 -6.56
CA SER A 635 -16.88 -44.98 -7.00
C SER A 635 -15.98 -45.34 -8.18
N PHE A 636 -15.49 -46.57 -8.22
CA PHE A 636 -14.69 -47.05 -9.34
C PHE A 636 -15.13 -48.43 -9.82
N THR A 637 -14.84 -48.71 -11.09
CA THR A 637 -14.92 -50.04 -11.68
C THR A 637 -13.62 -50.39 -12.40
N TYR A 638 -13.21 -51.63 -12.28
CA TYR A 638 -12.10 -52.25 -13.00
C TYR A 638 -12.62 -53.47 -13.75
N ALA A 639 -12.37 -53.51 -15.05
CA ALA A 639 -12.72 -54.65 -15.92
C ALA A 639 -11.41 -55.25 -16.48
N PRO A 640 -10.96 -56.40 -15.95
CA PRO A 640 -9.81 -57.11 -16.51
C PRO A 640 -10.14 -57.64 -17.92
N THR A 641 -9.13 -57.70 -18.78
CA THR A 641 -9.26 -58.39 -20.07
C THR A 641 -9.19 -59.90 -19.87
N PHE A 642 -9.65 -60.66 -20.87
CA PHE A 642 -9.50 -62.12 -20.87
C PHE A 642 -8.03 -62.52 -20.65
N GLN A 643 -7.09 -61.88 -21.34
CA GLN A 643 -5.66 -62.16 -21.25
C GLN A 643 -5.08 -61.96 -19.84
N ILE A 644 -5.52 -60.91 -19.12
CA ILE A 644 -5.09 -60.67 -17.74
C ILE A 644 -5.61 -61.80 -16.83
N ARG A 645 -6.87 -62.20 -17.01
CA ARG A 645 -7.49 -63.28 -16.21
C ARG A 645 -6.91 -64.66 -16.54
N HIS A 646 -6.58 -64.91 -17.80
CA HIS A 646 -5.96 -66.16 -18.25
C HIS A 646 -4.54 -66.31 -17.69
N ALA A 647 -3.74 -65.23 -17.74
CA ALA A 647 -2.42 -65.22 -17.12
C ALA A 647 -2.44 -65.50 -15.60
N ALA A 648 -3.51 -65.09 -14.92
CA ALA A 648 -3.72 -65.39 -13.50
C ALA A 648 -4.07 -66.87 -13.23
N ALA A 649 -4.47 -67.63 -14.24
CA ALA A 649 -4.85 -69.05 -14.13
C ALA A 649 -3.67 -70.02 -14.24
N ALA A 650 -2.49 -69.55 -14.64
CA ALA A 650 -1.31 -70.41 -14.82
C ALA A 650 -0.97 -71.16 -13.51
N ASP A 651 -0.60 -72.44 -13.62
CA ASP A 651 -0.34 -73.32 -12.46
C ASP A 651 0.74 -72.76 -11.50
N ASN A 652 1.63 -71.91 -12.02
CA ASN A 652 2.69 -71.23 -11.26
C ASN A 652 2.61 -69.70 -11.40
N ALA A 653 1.40 -69.15 -11.47
CA ALA A 653 1.19 -67.71 -11.59
C ALA A 653 1.87 -66.93 -10.44
N PRO A 654 2.72 -65.92 -10.71
CA PRO A 654 3.28 -65.07 -9.68
C PRO A 654 2.20 -64.17 -9.07
N ASP A 655 2.41 -63.65 -7.85
CA ASP A 655 1.47 -62.72 -7.19
C ASP A 655 1.15 -61.47 -8.03
N THR A 656 2.06 -61.07 -8.91
CA THR A 656 1.86 -59.95 -9.85
C THR A 656 0.89 -60.27 -10.99
N ALA A 657 0.57 -61.54 -11.22
CA ALA A 657 -0.44 -61.96 -12.19
C ALA A 657 -1.84 -62.05 -11.54
N THR A 658 -1.92 -62.22 -10.22
CA THR A 658 -3.18 -62.35 -9.47
C THR A 658 -3.71 -61.01 -8.93
N THR A 659 -3.00 -59.92 -9.17
CA THR A 659 -3.39 -58.56 -8.81
C THR A 659 -3.08 -57.58 -9.94
N ASP A 660 -3.83 -56.48 -9.99
CA ASP A 660 -3.57 -55.35 -10.88
C ASP A 660 -3.70 -54.05 -10.09
N SER A 661 -3.22 -52.94 -10.64
CA SER A 661 -3.26 -51.66 -9.94
C SER A 661 -3.47 -50.47 -10.87
N PHE A 662 -4.06 -49.40 -10.33
CA PHE A 662 -4.23 -48.13 -11.01
C PHE A 662 -4.15 -46.98 -10.01
N THR A 663 -3.87 -45.76 -10.49
CA THR A 663 -3.74 -44.58 -9.62
C THR A 663 -5.00 -43.75 -9.62
N VAL A 664 -5.37 -43.26 -8.43
CA VAL A 664 -6.46 -42.31 -8.23
C VAL A 664 -5.93 -41.06 -7.54
N THR A 665 -6.27 -39.90 -8.09
CA THR A 665 -6.01 -38.59 -7.54
C THR A 665 -7.31 -37.96 -7.04
N VAL A 666 -7.30 -37.55 -5.78
CA VAL A 666 -8.37 -36.79 -5.12
C VAL A 666 -7.91 -35.36 -4.97
N SER A 667 -8.71 -34.39 -5.45
CA SER A 667 -8.44 -32.96 -5.31
C SER A 667 -9.59 -32.24 -4.62
N ASP A 668 -9.25 -31.18 -3.89
CA ASP A 668 -10.19 -30.26 -3.23
C ASP A 668 -10.67 -29.10 -4.15
N GLY A 669 -10.13 -28.99 -5.37
CA GLY A 669 -10.42 -27.88 -6.29
C GLY A 669 -9.73 -26.55 -5.96
N TYR A 670 -9.00 -26.46 -4.85
CA TYR A 670 -8.24 -25.29 -4.38
C TYR A 670 -6.72 -25.52 -4.38
N GLY A 671 -6.25 -26.50 -5.17
CA GLY A 671 -4.84 -26.79 -5.39
C GLY A 671 -4.25 -27.83 -4.43
N GLY A 672 -5.02 -28.34 -3.47
CA GLY A 672 -4.64 -29.52 -2.71
C GLY A 672 -5.06 -30.79 -3.45
N SER A 673 -4.15 -31.76 -3.48
CA SER A 673 -4.41 -33.06 -4.10
C SER A 673 -3.58 -34.17 -3.46
N THR A 674 -4.18 -35.35 -3.36
CA THR A 674 -3.51 -36.56 -2.89
C THR A 674 -3.72 -37.68 -3.89
N THR A 675 -2.67 -38.45 -4.16
CA THR A 675 -2.72 -39.60 -5.08
C THR A 675 -2.46 -40.89 -4.32
N GLN A 676 -3.26 -41.93 -4.60
CA GLN A 676 -3.08 -43.27 -4.06
C GLN A 676 -3.16 -44.31 -5.19
N THR A 677 -2.33 -45.35 -5.08
CA THR A 677 -2.43 -46.55 -5.92
C THR A 677 -3.47 -47.49 -5.30
N ILE A 678 -4.49 -47.83 -6.09
CA ILE A 678 -5.50 -48.83 -5.76
C ILE A 678 -5.05 -50.16 -6.34
N THR A 679 -4.97 -51.18 -5.49
CA THR A 679 -4.66 -52.56 -5.90
C THR A 679 -5.93 -53.38 -5.87
N VAL A 680 -6.24 -54.04 -6.97
CA VAL A 680 -7.45 -54.87 -7.15
C VAL A 680 -7.05 -56.33 -7.43
N PRO A 681 -7.80 -57.30 -6.92
CA PRO A 681 -7.57 -58.71 -7.23
C PRO A 681 -7.98 -59.01 -8.69
N VAL A 682 -7.29 -59.97 -9.30
CA VAL A 682 -7.64 -60.52 -10.61
C VAL A 682 -8.18 -61.93 -10.43
N SER A 683 -9.43 -62.15 -10.84
CA SER A 683 -9.98 -63.51 -10.84
C SER A 683 -9.47 -64.29 -12.05
N ALA A 684 -8.96 -65.50 -11.80
CA ALA A 684 -8.52 -66.41 -12.86
C ALA A 684 -9.70 -66.87 -13.75
N VAL A 685 -9.41 -67.14 -15.02
CA VAL A 685 -10.31 -67.85 -15.95
C VAL A 685 -9.47 -68.74 -16.83
N ASN A 686 -9.95 -69.96 -17.06
CA ASN A 686 -9.36 -70.91 -17.99
C ASN A 686 -10.45 -71.90 -18.44
N GLY A 687 -10.41 -72.33 -19.68
CA GLY A 687 -11.28 -73.32 -20.29
C GLY A 687 -10.54 -74.63 -20.53
N ASN A 688 -11.06 -75.73 -20.01
CA ASN A 688 -10.37 -77.01 -20.09
C ASN A 688 -10.17 -77.51 -21.54
N PRO A 689 -9.07 -78.23 -21.81
CA PRO A 689 -8.90 -79.01 -23.02
C PRO A 689 -10.05 -79.98 -23.23
N SER A 690 -10.38 -80.28 -24.49
CA SER A 690 -11.43 -81.23 -24.83
C SER A 690 -11.15 -81.97 -26.13
N GLY A 691 -11.92 -83.03 -26.39
CA GLY A 691 -11.75 -83.90 -27.55
C GLY A 691 -10.72 -85.00 -27.32
N GLY A 692 -10.02 -85.36 -28.39
CA GLY A 692 -9.10 -86.50 -28.40
C GLY A 692 -9.71 -87.77 -29.01
N THR A 693 -9.01 -88.34 -29.98
CA THR A 693 -9.30 -89.66 -30.56
C THR A 693 -8.01 -90.43 -30.75
N ILE A 694 -8.10 -91.76 -30.69
CA ILE A 694 -6.94 -92.63 -30.88
C ILE A 694 -6.86 -93.00 -32.36
N THR A 695 -5.69 -92.82 -32.95
CA THR A 695 -5.40 -93.15 -34.35
C THR A 695 -4.09 -93.91 -34.46
N ASP A 696 -3.82 -94.45 -35.65
CA ASP A 696 -2.60 -95.19 -35.98
C ASP A 696 -2.29 -96.33 -35.00
N LEU A 697 -3.35 -96.95 -34.47
CA LEU A 697 -3.21 -98.09 -33.57
C LEU A 697 -2.66 -99.29 -34.35
N ALA A 698 -1.43 -99.68 -34.02
CA ALA A 698 -0.72 -100.77 -34.67
C ALA A 698 -0.21 -101.74 -33.61
N VAL A 699 -0.28 -103.03 -33.93
CA VAL A 699 0.16 -104.13 -33.06
C VAL A 699 1.30 -104.84 -33.78
N ASP A 700 2.43 -104.99 -33.09
CA ASP A 700 3.47 -105.92 -33.50
C ASP A 700 3.14 -107.30 -32.92
N ASP A 701 2.62 -108.20 -33.74
CA ASP A 701 2.18 -109.53 -33.28
C ASP A 701 3.35 -110.41 -32.77
N VAL A 702 4.60 -110.11 -33.15
CA VAL A 702 5.78 -110.89 -32.73
C VAL A 702 6.12 -110.57 -31.28
N ILE A 703 6.31 -109.28 -30.97
CA ILE A 703 6.72 -108.83 -29.63
C ILE A 703 5.54 -108.38 -28.75
N GLY A 704 4.36 -108.23 -29.31
CA GLY A 704 3.12 -107.81 -28.63
C GLY A 704 3.00 -106.31 -28.35
N VAL A 705 3.98 -105.50 -28.79
CA VAL A 705 3.99 -104.05 -28.55
C VAL A 705 2.89 -103.37 -29.37
N VAL A 706 2.17 -102.45 -28.73
CA VAL A 706 1.14 -101.64 -29.37
C VAL A 706 1.60 -100.19 -29.42
N THR A 707 1.56 -99.59 -30.60
CA THR A 707 1.78 -98.14 -30.78
C THR A 707 0.48 -97.45 -31.19
N GLY A 708 0.33 -96.20 -30.82
CA GLY A 708 -0.78 -95.37 -31.28
C GLY A 708 -0.53 -93.89 -31.02
N SER A 709 -1.46 -93.04 -31.45
CA SER A 709 -1.39 -91.61 -31.20
C SER A 709 -2.75 -91.04 -30.81
N VAL A 710 -2.72 -90.16 -29.80
CA VAL A 710 -3.85 -89.31 -29.43
C VAL A 710 -3.79 -88.03 -30.26
N ILE A 711 -4.81 -87.82 -31.09
CA ILE A 711 -4.93 -86.61 -31.91
C ILE A 711 -6.26 -85.89 -31.67
N GLY A 712 -6.31 -84.61 -32.04
CA GLY A 712 -7.55 -83.82 -32.01
C GLY A 712 -7.96 -83.37 -30.61
N VAL A 713 -7.03 -83.30 -29.66
CA VAL A 713 -7.23 -82.56 -28.42
C VAL A 713 -7.05 -81.08 -28.72
N THR A 714 -8.03 -80.27 -28.33
CA THR A 714 -8.01 -78.82 -28.54
C THR A 714 -8.32 -78.11 -27.25
N ASP A 715 -7.66 -76.98 -27.07
CA ASP A 715 -7.90 -76.07 -25.98
C ASP A 715 -8.67 -74.83 -26.46
N PRO A 716 -9.77 -74.42 -25.81
CA PRO A 716 -10.54 -73.25 -26.23
C PRO A 716 -9.76 -71.94 -26.13
N ASP A 717 -8.76 -71.87 -25.24
CA ASP A 717 -7.91 -70.69 -25.00
C ASP A 717 -6.59 -70.76 -25.78
N SER A 718 -6.41 -71.85 -26.55
CA SER A 718 -5.25 -72.14 -27.39
C SER A 718 -3.95 -72.32 -26.61
N ASP A 719 -4.04 -72.83 -25.39
CA ASP A 719 -2.88 -73.14 -24.57
C ASP A 719 -2.07 -74.34 -25.09
N PRO A 720 -0.73 -74.35 -24.87
CA PRO A 720 0.10 -75.52 -25.16
C PRO A 720 -0.31 -76.72 -24.31
N LEU A 721 -0.58 -77.86 -24.97
CA LEU A 721 -0.99 -79.09 -24.31
C LEU A 721 0.20 -79.95 -23.88
N SER A 722 0.08 -80.57 -22.72
CA SER A 722 1.05 -81.52 -22.17
C SER A 722 0.39 -82.85 -21.84
N TYR A 723 1.03 -83.96 -22.21
CA TYR A 723 0.51 -85.31 -22.01
C TYR A 723 1.15 -85.97 -20.78
N SER A 724 0.36 -86.71 -20.01
CA SER A 724 0.84 -87.45 -18.84
C SER A 724 1.80 -88.56 -19.25
N SER A 725 2.97 -88.61 -18.63
CA SER A 725 3.93 -89.70 -18.80
C SER A 725 3.56 -90.94 -17.98
N ASN A 726 3.83 -92.12 -18.53
CA ASN A 726 3.78 -93.41 -17.83
C ASN A 726 2.49 -93.71 -17.05
N PRO A 727 1.31 -93.70 -17.72
CA PRO A 727 0.06 -94.05 -17.07
C PRO A 727 0.05 -95.52 -16.64
N ALA A 728 -0.58 -95.80 -15.50
CA ALA A 728 -0.75 -97.16 -15.00
C ALA A 728 -1.82 -97.92 -15.81
N THR A 729 -1.64 -99.23 -15.93
CA THR A 729 -2.56 -100.14 -16.61
C THR A 729 -3.10 -101.17 -15.60
N PRO A 730 -4.38 -101.57 -15.66
CA PRO A 730 -4.91 -102.64 -14.82
C PRO A 730 -4.21 -103.98 -15.05
N GLY A 731 -3.76 -104.25 -16.28
CA GLY A 731 -3.06 -105.48 -16.61
C GLY A 731 -1.57 -105.51 -16.25
N GLY A 732 -1.00 -104.39 -15.81
CA GLY A 732 0.40 -104.28 -15.38
C GLY A 732 1.41 -104.08 -16.52
N GLY A 733 0.95 -103.88 -17.75
CA GLY A 733 1.79 -103.48 -18.89
C GLY A 733 2.38 -102.08 -18.72
N PHE A 734 3.50 -101.84 -19.41
CA PHE A 734 4.24 -100.57 -19.33
C PHE A 734 3.85 -99.65 -20.49
N VAL A 735 3.57 -98.37 -20.19
CA VAL A 735 3.21 -97.35 -21.18
C VAL A 735 4.24 -96.24 -21.17
N ASP A 736 4.71 -95.84 -22.35
CA ASP A 736 5.40 -94.57 -22.58
C ASP A 736 4.52 -93.66 -23.42
N VAL A 737 4.34 -92.41 -22.98
CA VAL A 737 3.61 -91.37 -23.72
C VAL A 737 4.59 -90.24 -24.01
N TYR A 738 4.61 -89.80 -25.26
CA TYR A 738 5.51 -88.76 -25.75
C TYR A 738 4.78 -87.41 -25.86
N GLY A 739 5.55 -86.32 -25.91
CA GLY A 739 5.01 -84.95 -25.90
C GLY A 739 4.15 -84.57 -27.12
N ASP A 740 4.19 -85.36 -28.20
CA ASP A 740 3.33 -85.20 -29.37
C ASP A 740 2.02 -86.01 -29.29
N GLY A 741 1.77 -86.71 -28.18
CA GLY A 741 0.58 -87.54 -27.98
C GLY A 741 0.71 -88.96 -28.54
N SER A 742 1.84 -89.32 -29.16
CA SER A 742 2.14 -90.72 -29.48
C SER A 742 2.44 -91.53 -28.21
N PHE A 743 2.15 -92.83 -28.25
CA PHE A 743 2.42 -93.73 -27.13
C PHE A 743 2.86 -95.12 -27.60
N THR A 744 3.58 -95.80 -26.70
CA THR A 744 3.93 -97.22 -26.82
C THR A 744 3.41 -97.95 -25.58
N TYR A 745 2.70 -99.04 -25.80
CA TYR A 745 2.27 -99.97 -24.75
C TYR A 745 2.97 -101.32 -24.94
N ASN A 746 3.59 -101.81 -23.86
CA ASN A 746 4.24 -103.11 -23.82
C ASN A 746 3.52 -104.02 -22.82
N PRO A 747 2.77 -105.04 -23.28
CA PRO A 747 2.12 -105.99 -22.39
C PRO A 747 3.16 -106.87 -21.68
N THR A 748 2.83 -107.34 -20.48
CA THR A 748 3.68 -108.33 -19.79
C THR A 748 3.63 -109.69 -20.49
N ALA A 749 4.66 -110.50 -20.30
CA ALA A 749 4.68 -111.88 -20.83
C ALA A 749 3.49 -112.72 -20.33
N GLU A 750 3.09 -112.53 -19.07
CA GLU A 750 1.93 -113.21 -18.48
C GLU A 750 0.62 -112.82 -19.20
N GLN A 751 0.41 -111.54 -19.49
CA GLN A 751 -0.76 -111.07 -20.24
C GLN A 751 -0.82 -111.71 -21.64
N ARG A 752 0.32 -111.77 -22.35
CA ARG A 752 0.39 -112.39 -23.68
C ARG A 752 0.12 -113.90 -23.65
N HIS A 753 0.68 -114.60 -22.65
CA HIS A 753 0.43 -116.04 -22.46
C HIS A 753 -1.06 -116.32 -22.18
N LEU A 754 -1.69 -115.53 -21.30
CA LEU A 754 -3.11 -115.68 -20.98
C LEU A 754 -4.02 -115.32 -22.17
N ALA A 755 -3.63 -114.36 -23.01
CA ALA A 755 -4.35 -113.99 -24.21
C ALA A 755 -4.36 -115.11 -25.29
N ALA A 756 -3.41 -116.05 -25.25
CA ALA A 756 -3.33 -117.19 -26.18
C ALA A 756 -4.37 -118.29 -25.90
N ALA A 757 -5.02 -118.28 -24.73
CA ALA A 757 -6.02 -119.29 -24.37
C ALA A 757 -7.28 -119.18 -25.26
N LEU A 758 -7.74 -120.33 -25.79
CA LEU A 758 -8.96 -120.39 -26.59
C LEU A 758 -10.18 -119.92 -25.77
N GLY A 759 -10.76 -118.78 -26.17
CA GLY A 759 -11.91 -118.18 -25.49
C GLY A 759 -11.54 -117.22 -24.34
N ALA A 760 -10.31 -116.69 -24.30
CA ALA A 760 -9.89 -115.70 -23.30
C ALA A 760 -10.85 -114.49 -23.24
N PRO A 761 -11.22 -114.01 -22.02
CA PRO A 761 -12.14 -112.89 -21.85
C PRO A 761 -11.53 -111.56 -22.33
N PHE A 762 -12.38 -110.57 -22.65
CA PHE A 762 -11.95 -109.26 -23.14
C PHE A 762 -10.95 -108.55 -22.21
N THR A 763 -11.08 -108.73 -20.89
CA THR A 763 -10.18 -108.17 -19.88
C THR A 763 -8.78 -108.78 -19.87
N VAL A 764 -8.54 -109.84 -20.65
CA VAL A 764 -7.24 -110.50 -20.83
C VAL A 764 -6.72 -110.29 -22.24
N THR A 765 -7.60 -110.23 -23.24
CA THR A 765 -7.23 -109.94 -24.63
C THR A 765 -7.07 -108.45 -24.92
N HIS A 766 -7.44 -107.58 -23.98
CA HIS A 766 -7.26 -106.13 -24.05
C HIS A 766 -6.84 -105.58 -22.68
N ASP A 767 -6.08 -104.50 -22.71
CA ASP A 767 -5.73 -103.69 -21.55
C ASP A 767 -6.16 -102.24 -21.79
N SER A 768 -6.11 -101.40 -20.77
CA SER A 768 -6.45 -99.98 -20.90
C SER A 768 -5.62 -99.10 -19.99
N PHE A 769 -5.48 -97.83 -20.38
CA PHE A 769 -4.85 -96.81 -19.57
C PHE A 769 -5.44 -95.44 -19.91
N VAL A 770 -5.21 -94.46 -19.04
CA VAL A 770 -5.73 -93.10 -19.22
C VAL A 770 -4.56 -92.15 -19.46
N ILE A 771 -4.56 -91.49 -20.61
CA ILE A 771 -3.65 -90.36 -20.87
C ILE A 771 -4.38 -89.08 -20.43
N SER A 772 -3.82 -88.36 -19.46
CA SER A 772 -4.29 -87.03 -19.07
C SER A 772 -3.59 -85.98 -19.92
N VAL A 773 -4.33 -85.01 -20.43
CA VAL A 773 -3.82 -83.89 -21.22
C VAL A 773 -4.14 -82.59 -20.49
N ALA A 774 -3.11 -81.83 -20.12
CA ALA A 774 -3.23 -80.60 -19.32
C ALA A 774 -2.75 -79.37 -20.10
N ASP A 775 -3.36 -78.22 -19.82
CA ASP A 775 -3.10 -76.90 -20.46
C ASP A 775 -2.08 -76.03 -19.70
N GLY A 776 -1.67 -76.42 -18.49
CA GLY A 776 -0.78 -75.65 -17.62
C GLY A 776 -1.45 -74.46 -16.90
N HIS A 777 -2.78 -74.35 -16.97
CA HIS A 777 -3.62 -73.34 -16.34
C HIS A 777 -4.74 -74.00 -15.49
N GLY A 778 -4.45 -75.17 -14.92
CA GLY A 778 -5.35 -75.93 -14.05
C GLY A 778 -6.42 -76.76 -14.77
N GLY A 779 -6.53 -76.69 -16.10
CA GLY A 779 -7.46 -77.48 -16.89
C GLY A 779 -6.83 -78.78 -17.39
N SER A 780 -7.63 -79.84 -17.42
CA SER A 780 -7.21 -81.11 -18.01
C SER A 780 -8.38 -81.93 -18.55
N THR A 781 -8.07 -82.80 -19.51
CA THR A 781 -8.98 -83.85 -20.02
C THR A 781 -8.32 -85.22 -19.96
N ALA A 782 -9.12 -86.25 -19.76
CA ALA A 782 -8.66 -87.63 -19.65
C ALA A 782 -9.13 -88.44 -20.86
N ILE A 783 -8.19 -89.13 -21.51
CA ILE A 783 -8.44 -89.93 -22.71
C ILE A 783 -8.15 -91.39 -22.37
N THR A 784 -9.21 -92.21 -22.37
CA THR A 784 -9.08 -93.65 -22.12
C THR A 784 -8.66 -94.36 -23.40
N VAL A 785 -7.48 -94.98 -23.36
CA VAL A 785 -6.94 -95.81 -24.42
C VAL A 785 -7.20 -97.27 -24.11
N VAL A 786 -7.76 -98.00 -25.08
CA VAL A 786 -7.95 -99.46 -25.02
C VAL A 786 -7.07 -100.07 -26.09
N VAL A 787 -6.19 -100.99 -25.68
CA VAL A 787 -5.21 -101.63 -26.55
C VAL A 787 -5.42 -103.15 -26.52
N PRO A 788 -5.31 -103.83 -27.68
CA PRO A 788 -5.32 -105.29 -27.70
C PRO A 788 -4.01 -105.85 -27.12
N VAL A 789 -4.07 -107.04 -26.54
CA VAL A 789 -2.91 -107.82 -26.11
C VAL A 789 -2.75 -108.98 -27.09
N ALA A 790 -1.74 -108.91 -27.95
CA ALA A 790 -1.46 -109.99 -28.89
C ALA A 790 -0.95 -111.24 -28.15
N PRO A 791 -1.49 -112.44 -28.46
CA PRO A 791 -1.03 -113.67 -27.85
C PRO A 791 0.45 -113.92 -28.16
N GLU A 792 1.11 -114.69 -27.29
CA GLU A 792 2.46 -115.18 -27.58
C GLU A 792 2.42 -116.06 -28.84
N VAL A 793 3.33 -115.81 -29.80
CA VAL A 793 3.42 -116.64 -31.01
C VAL A 793 4.04 -117.97 -30.62
N ASP A 794 3.20 -118.98 -30.41
CA ASP A 794 3.66 -120.36 -30.35
C ASP A 794 4.22 -120.74 -31.73
N GLU A 795 5.54 -120.89 -31.85
CA GLU A 795 6.06 -121.72 -32.94
C GLU A 795 5.43 -123.12 -32.78
N PRO A 796 4.86 -123.70 -33.85
CA PRO A 796 4.24 -125.01 -33.76
C PRO A 796 5.29 -125.98 -33.20
N PRO A 797 4.93 -126.83 -32.21
CA PRO A 797 5.87 -127.75 -31.62
C PRO A 797 6.50 -128.58 -32.74
N THR A 798 7.84 -128.56 -32.83
CA THR A 798 8.57 -129.50 -33.67
C THR A 798 8.33 -130.89 -33.09
N GLY A 799 7.26 -131.52 -33.56
CA GLY A 799 6.91 -132.88 -33.22
C GLY A 799 8.03 -133.81 -33.67
N VAL A 800 8.81 -134.32 -32.72
CA VAL A 800 9.62 -135.51 -32.95
C VAL A 800 8.65 -136.68 -32.94
N ALA A 801 8.34 -137.17 -34.14
CA ALA A 801 7.64 -138.43 -34.35
C ALA A 801 8.49 -139.61 -33.82
N ALA A 802 7.79 -140.61 -33.30
CA ALA A 802 8.30 -141.83 -32.72
C ALA A 802 9.31 -142.59 -33.61
N GLY A 803 10.29 -143.20 -32.94
CA GLY A 803 11.16 -144.26 -33.42
C GLY A 803 11.70 -145.05 -32.24
#